data_AF-A0AAP0C4W6-F1
#
_entry.id   AF-A0AAP0C4W6-F1
#
_cell.length_a   1.000
_cell.length_b   1.000
_cell.length_c   1.000
_cell.angle_alpha   90.00
_cell.angle_beta   90.00
_cell.angle_gamma   90.00
#
_symmetry.space_group_name_H-M   'P 1'
#
loop_
_entity.id
_entity.type
_entity.pdbx_description
1 polymer ?
#
loop_
_entity_poly.entity_id
_entity_poly.type
_entity_poly.pdbx_seq_one_letter_code
_entity_poly.pdbx_strand_id
1 'polypeptide(L)'
;MAHSIFSFGSKILETIYASSSNEVSSTFVMATEYGEYLELCRDIQTGDWKKAEEFFIRDEGALTCALSLLGYTALHLAIANPVSDVFIKNLLDKIHPELLPKLLNKEQQSPLHCAAILDNHLAAEMLVEKNPHLLFTVETNQYTPVLLAVVNSNENTFRYLLKKSKEHVALSQEEGYRNPFEGEKGVLLLDQTILMGHLDDAYELLKEYPTLARTKFDTVQSPLWCLANMKNMYPSARRYNFYQRFVYTHVPTENCLHHANKIDDIESQETYRTSNPVIKSTKSYCCVYPDNCSFSFYHSSPVPHIKDLHADKVKHNSALKLLKFTCEEVGKLKSDQFKHYSSAFLVAATNNIPEVVDQITKTFPHSFWVYDAKGYRLSQLSIMNRCENVYNLLVYGVTYDKHLYNVLTDTDKNNLLHLAGQLAPTHKLNQVTGAALRMQRELQWFQEVEKLMRPKEKEALNRLEETPMMVFRREHKDLRQEGEEWMKKTADSYTITAALIITIVFAAAITVPGGNNGDTGIPIYRTSPSFIIFAISDAISLFTSTTSLLLFLSILTARFADEDFLYKLPKRLVLGLVMLFMSLTGMMIAFSATLYIMFGLENSWVLIPIALLTCLPIASFVTLQLPLLVDLIASTYGSGIFGKRMRAYKDNIDHKRT
;
A
#
# COMPACT_ATOMS: atom_id res chain seq x y z
N MET A 1 -20.86 -2.73 -10.04
CA MET A 1 -21.02 -4.16 -9.77
C MET A 1 -20.44 -4.58 -8.41
N ALA A 2 -19.28 -4.04 -7.97
CA ALA A 2 -18.84 -4.17 -6.57
C ALA A 2 -19.90 -3.65 -5.55
N HIS A 3 -20.68 -2.64 -5.92
CA HIS A 3 -21.80 -2.13 -5.11
C HIS A 3 -22.95 -3.12 -4.88
N SER A 4 -23.19 -4.13 -5.75
CA SER A 4 -24.27 -5.10 -5.53
C SER A 4 -23.82 -6.32 -4.71
N ILE A 5 -22.52 -6.64 -4.73
CA ILE A 5 -21.93 -7.72 -3.94
C ILE A 5 -21.72 -7.24 -2.48
N PHE A 6 -21.23 -6.01 -2.29
CA PHE A 6 -21.14 -5.40 -0.95
C PHE A 6 -22.53 -5.10 -0.36
N SER A 7 -23.56 -4.83 -1.18
CA SER A 7 -24.93 -4.62 -0.70
C SER A 7 -25.56 -5.88 -0.09
N PHE A 8 -25.05 -7.08 -0.40
CA PHE A 8 -25.66 -8.33 0.07
C PHE A 8 -25.12 -8.73 1.46
N GLY A 9 -23.79 -8.70 1.62
CA GLY A 9 -23.15 -8.80 2.93
C GLY A 9 -23.59 -7.68 3.87
N SER A 10 -23.74 -6.44 3.36
CA SER A 10 -24.25 -5.30 4.12
C SER A 10 -25.70 -5.47 4.56
N LYS A 11 -26.57 -6.19 3.84
CA LYS A 11 -27.95 -6.42 4.30
C LYS A 11 -28.01 -7.45 5.42
N ILE A 12 -27.19 -8.50 5.36
CA ILE A 12 -27.08 -9.49 6.45
C ILE A 12 -26.39 -8.84 7.67
N LEU A 13 -25.31 -8.08 7.46
CA LEU A 13 -24.61 -7.34 8.52
C LEU A 13 -25.41 -6.15 9.06
N GLU A 14 -26.18 -5.39 8.29
CA GLU A 14 -27.09 -4.36 8.83
C GLU A 14 -28.22 -5.01 9.65
N THR A 15 -28.64 -6.21 9.29
CA THR A 15 -29.63 -6.99 10.08
C THR A 15 -29.01 -7.57 11.36
N ILE A 16 -27.68 -7.77 11.41
CA ILE A 16 -26.94 -8.29 12.58
C ILE A 16 -26.27 -7.18 13.43
N TYR A 17 -25.97 -6.00 12.88
CA TYR A 17 -25.37 -4.86 13.58
C TYR A 17 -26.38 -3.80 14.02
N ALA A 18 -27.61 -3.78 13.47
CA ALA A 18 -28.71 -3.05 14.10
C ALA A 18 -29.04 -3.56 15.53
N SER A 19 -28.45 -4.68 15.95
CA SER A 19 -28.59 -5.30 17.28
C SER A 19 -27.51 -4.91 18.30
N SER A 20 -26.56 -4.00 18.00
CA SER A 20 -25.54 -3.60 18.99
C SER A 20 -25.82 -2.28 19.72
N SER A 21 -26.95 -1.62 19.47
CA SER A 21 -27.42 -0.51 20.31
C SER A 21 -28.40 -1.04 21.35
N ASN A 22 -28.04 -0.88 22.62
CA ASN A 22 -28.87 -1.13 23.79
C ASN A 22 -30.22 -0.42 23.69
N GLU A 23 -31.22 -1.06 23.10
CA GLU A 23 -32.63 -0.83 23.38
C GLU A 23 -33.41 -2.09 23.02
N VAL A 24 -33.84 -2.79 24.07
CA VAL A 24 -34.85 -3.83 24.01
C VAL A 24 -36.13 -3.19 23.48
N SER A 25 -36.51 -3.44 22.21
CA SER A 25 -37.89 -3.72 21.82
C SER A 25 -38.03 -4.06 20.32
N SER A 26 -38.45 -5.30 20.05
CA SER A 26 -39.57 -5.60 19.13
C SER A 26 -39.50 -5.23 17.63
N THR A 27 -38.44 -5.55 16.90
CA THR A 27 -38.47 -5.52 15.41
C THR A 27 -37.89 -6.76 14.73
N PHE A 28 -38.11 -7.93 15.32
CA PHE A 28 -38.23 -9.18 14.57
C PHE A 28 -39.73 -9.49 14.47
N VAL A 29 -40.38 -9.00 13.41
CA VAL A 29 -41.82 -9.15 13.23
C VAL A 29 -42.14 -10.63 13.02
N MET A 30 -42.56 -11.26 14.11
CA MET A 30 -43.46 -12.42 14.11
C MET A 30 -44.82 -11.95 13.60
N ALA A 31 -45.09 -12.13 12.31
CA ALA A 31 -46.45 -12.02 11.79
C ALA A 31 -47.08 -13.42 11.83
N THR A 32 -47.88 -13.64 12.89
CA THR A 32 -49.15 -14.39 13.00
C THR A 32 -49.39 -15.77 12.33
N GLU A 33 -48.54 -16.30 11.44
CA GLU A 33 -48.71 -17.63 10.82
C GLU A 33 -47.89 -18.75 11.49
N TYR A 34 -46.92 -18.42 12.34
CA TYR A 34 -46.01 -19.40 13.00
C TYR A 34 -45.98 -19.29 14.53
N GLY A 35 -47.09 -18.88 15.15
CA GLY A 35 -47.18 -18.73 16.61
C GLY A 35 -46.87 -20.02 17.39
N GLU A 36 -47.15 -21.18 16.79
CA GLU A 36 -46.97 -22.50 17.40
C GLU A 36 -45.50 -22.94 17.54
N TYR A 37 -44.59 -22.41 16.71
CA TYR A 37 -43.16 -22.74 16.74
C TYR A 37 -42.29 -21.68 17.40
N LEU A 38 -42.90 -20.61 17.94
CA LEU A 38 -42.16 -19.51 18.57
C LEU A 38 -41.37 -19.96 19.81
N GLU A 39 -41.93 -20.90 20.59
CA GLU A 39 -41.24 -21.49 21.74
C GLU A 39 -40.02 -22.30 21.28
N LEU A 40 -40.18 -23.14 20.26
CA LEU A 40 -39.09 -23.90 19.66
C LEU A 40 -37.98 -22.98 19.11
N CYS A 41 -38.33 -21.91 18.40
CA CYS A 41 -37.35 -20.94 17.91
C CYS A 41 -36.55 -20.31 19.05
N ARG A 42 -37.19 -19.98 20.18
CA ARG A 42 -36.53 -19.43 21.37
C ARG A 42 -35.63 -20.48 22.04
N ASP A 43 -36.07 -21.73 22.11
CA ASP A 43 -35.28 -22.81 22.69
C ASP A 43 -34.03 -23.11 21.84
N ILE A 44 -34.14 -23.05 20.51
CA ILE A 44 -32.99 -23.13 19.59
C ILE A 44 -32.06 -21.93 19.80
N GLN A 45 -32.59 -20.70 19.83
CA GLN A 45 -31.78 -19.49 20.03
C GLN A 45 -31.02 -19.49 21.36
N THR A 46 -31.62 -20.04 22.42
CA THR A 46 -31.01 -20.12 23.76
C THR A 46 -30.13 -21.37 23.94
N GLY A 47 -30.10 -22.30 22.97
CA GLY A 47 -29.31 -23.52 23.01
C GLY A 47 -29.83 -24.58 23.98
N ASP A 48 -31.09 -24.53 24.41
CA ASP A 48 -31.70 -25.48 25.35
C ASP A 48 -32.14 -26.76 24.62
N TRP A 49 -31.19 -27.69 24.43
CA TRP A 49 -31.44 -28.95 23.70
C TRP A 49 -32.59 -29.76 24.29
N LYS A 50 -32.76 -29.80 25.62
CA LYS A 50 -33.77 -30.65 26.24
C LYS A 50 -35.19 -30.23 25.85
N LYS A 51 -35.47 -28.92 25.90
CA LYS A 51 -36.78 -28.39 25.51
C LYS A 51 -37.02 -28.52 24.01
N ALA A 52 -36.00 -28.23 23.20
CA ALA A 52 -36.08 -28.41 21.77
C ALA A 52 -36.36 -29.89 21.40
N GLU A 53 -35.68 -30.84 22.06
CA GLU A 53 -35.88 -32.28 21.86
C GLU A 53 -37.28 -32.75 22.26
N GLU A 54 -37.81 -32.28 23.38
CA GLU A 54 -39.21 -32.55 23.78
C GLU A 54 -40.21 -32.08 22.72
N PHE A 55 -39.95 -30.93 22.10
CA PHE A 55 -40.77 -30.43 20.99
C PHE A 55 -40.64 -31.33 19.76
N PHE A 56 -39.42 -31.70 19.35
CA PHE A 56 -39.20 -32.56 18.17
C PHE A 56 -39.77 -33.98 18.34
N ILE A 57 -39.85 -34.49 19.57
CA ILE A 57 -40.52 -35.77 19.85
C ILE A 57 -42.04 -35.65 19.67
N ARG A 58 -42.62 -34.49 20.03
CA ARG A 58 -44.05 -34.21 19.89
C ARG A 58 -44.44 -33.96 18.44
N ASP A 59 -43.58 -33.27 17.69
CA ASP A 59 -43.79 -32.95 16.28
C ASP A 59 -42.49 -33.11 15.48
N GLU A 60 -42.36 -34.27 14.83
CA GLU A 60 -41.20 -34.60 13.97
C GLU A 60 -41.16 -33.71 12.71
N GLY A 61 -42.29 -33.15 12.29
CA GLY A 61 -42.38 -32.21 11.17
C GLY A 61 -41.59 -30.92 11.40
N ALA A 62 -41.43 -30.52 12.67
CA ALA A 62 -40.68 -29.35 13.10
C ALA A 62 -39.19 -29.40 12.71
N LEU A 63 -38.63 -30.58 12.44
CA LEU A 63 -37.25 -30.76 11.98
C LEU A 63 -37.03 -30.25 10.55
N THR A 64 -38.09 -30.28 9.72
CA THR A 64 -38.00 -30.02 8.27
C THR A 64 -38.83 -28.83 7.80
N CYS A 65 -39.80 -28.36 8.60
CA CYS A 65 -40.63 -27.23 8.24
C CYS A 65 -39.87 -25.88 8.34
N ALA A 66 -40.41 -24.86 7.68
CA ALA A 66 -39.95 -23.49 7.82
C ALA A 66 -40.41 -22.93 9.17
N LEU A 67 -39.47 -22.44 9.98
CA LEU A 67 -39.72 -21.87 11.30
C LEU A 67 -39.65 -20.33 11.30
N SER A 68 -39.20 -19.73 10.20
CA SER A 68 -39.05 -18.27 10.06
C SER A 68 -39.67 -17.72 8.78
N LEU A 69 -39.91 -16.42 8.75
CA LEU A 69 -40.35 -15.69 7.54
C LEU A 69 -39.35 -15.78 6.39
N LEU A 70 -38.08 -16.10 6.66
CA LEU A 70 -37.04 -16.32 5.66
C LEU A 70 -36.98 -17.80 5.20
N GLY A 71 -37.87 -18.66 5.71
CA GLY A 71 -37.89 -20.08 5.40
C GLY A 71 -36.85 -20.90 6.16
N TYR A 72 -36.30 -20.39 7.28
CA TYR A 72 -35.23 -21.09 8.00
C TYR A 72 -35.81 -22.28 8.75
N THR A 73 -35.22 -23.46 8.57
CA THR A 73 -35.54 -24.66 9.36
C THR A 73 -34.84 -24.61 10.73
N ALA A 74 -35.14 -25.56 11.60
CA ALA A 74 -34.46 -25.72 12.89
C ALA A 74 -32.93 -25.73 12.74
N LEU A 75 -32.42 -26.44 11.73
CA LEU A 75 -30.99 -26.55 11.46
C LEU A 75 -30.37 -25.24 10.96
N HIS A 76 -31.07 -24.47 10.11
CA HIS A 76 -30.61 -23.13 9.71
C HIS A 76 -30.53 -22.18 10.90
N LEU A 77 -31.54 -22.21 11.78
CA LEU A 77 -31.55 -21.39 12.99
C LEU A 77 -30.46 -21.81 13.96
N ALA A 78 -30.21 -23.10 14.14
CA ALA A 78 -29.13 -23.58 15.00
C ALA A 78 -27.76 -23.08 14.51
N ILE A 79 -27.48 -23.15 13.20
CA ILE A 79 -26.22 -22.67 12.62
C ILE A 79 -26.09 -21.13 12.72
N ALA A 80 -27.22 -20.42 12.61
CA ALA A 80 -27.26 -18.96 12.66
C ALA A 80 -27.14 -18.35 14.07
N ASN A 81 -27.27 -19.16 15.12
CA ASN A 81 -27.24 -18.72 16.51
C ASN A 81 -26.01 -19.28 17.24
N PRO A 82 -25.56 -18.64 18.34
CA PRO A 82 -24.41 -19.09 19.12
C PRO A 82 -24.75 -20.30 20.00
N VAL A 83 -25.16 -21.40 19.38
CA VAL A 83 -25.48 -22.67 20.05
C VAL A 83 -24.25 -23.57 20.11
N SER A 84 -24.22 -24.51 21.07
CA SER A 84 -23.12 -25.47 21.17
C SER A 84 -23.08 -26.43 19.97
N ASP A 85 -21.89 -26.87 19.56
CA ASP A 85 -21.73 -27.86 18.48
C ASP A 85 -22.46 -29.18 18.78
N VAL A 86 -22.58 -29.52 20.06
CA VAL A 86 -23.36 -30.67 20.55
C VAL A 86 -24.84 -30.54 20.19
N PHE A 87 -25.40 -29.33 20.27
CA PHE A 87 -26.78 -29.06 19.87
C PHE A 87 -26.96 -29.32 18.37
N ILE A 88 -26.06 -28.81 17.53
CA ILE A 88 -26.10 -29.01 16.07
C ILE A 88 -25.94 -30.50 15.74
N LYS A 89 -25.01 -31.19 16.39
CA LYS A 89 -24.78 -32.62 16.22
C LYS A 89 -26.02 -33.45 16.58
N ASN A 90 -26.61 -33.21 17.75
CA ASN A 90 -27.81 -33.93 18.18
C ASN A 90 -28.99 -33.68 17.22
N LEU A 91 -29.11 -32.46 16.68
CA LEU A 91 -30.12 -32.12 15.69
C LEU A 91 -29.87 -32.86 14.36
N LEU A 92 -28.62 -32.91 13.90
CA LEU A 92 -28.22 -33.65 12.70
C LEU A 92 -28.41 -35.16 12.84
N ASP A 93 -28.28 -35.72 14.03
CA ASP A 93 -28.50 -37.15 14.28
C ASP A 93 -29.96 -37.55 14.10
N LYS A 94 -30.91 -36.63 14.32
CA LYS A 94 -32.34 -36.85 14.06
C LYS A 94 -32.75 -36.65 12.60
N ILE A 95 -31.94 -36.00 11.78
CA ILE A 95 -32.27 -35.71 10.37
C ILE A 95 -31.65 -36.76 9.45
N HIS A 96 -32.47 -37.35 8.58
CA HIS A 96 -31.99 -38.30 7.58
C HIS A 96 -31.08 -37.61 6.53
N PRO A 97 -29.92 -38.16 6.17
CA PRO A 97 -28.95 -37.53 5.26
C PRO A 97 -29.55 -37.04 3.93
N GLU A 98 -30.46 -37.82 3.33
CA GLU A 98 -31.10 -37.50 2.05
C GLU A 98 -32.04 -36.28 2.10
N LEU A 99 -32.47 -35.87 3.31
CA LEU A 99 -33.31 -34.69 3.50
C LEU A 99 -32.49 -33.41 3.54
N LEU A 100 -31.21 -33.47 3.92
CA LEU A 100 -30.36 -32.28 4.10
C LEU A 100 -30.28 -31.37 2.85
N PRO A 101 -30.11 -31.90 1.62
CA PRO A 101 -30.11 -31.04 0.42
C PRO A 101 -31.46 -30.41 0.11
N LYS A 102 -32.56 -30.94 0.68
CA LYS A 102 -33.93 -30.46 0.49
C LYS A 102 -34.36 -29.44 1.54
N LEU A 103 -33.60 -29.29 2.62
CA LEU A 103 -33.81 -28.24 3.62
C LEU A 103 -33.34 -26.92 3.02
N LEU A 104 -34.23 -26.23 2.32
CA LEU A 104 -33.93 -24.98 1.62
C LEU A 104 -34.72 -23.83 2.21
N ASN A 105 -34.04 -22.71 2.45
CA ASN A 105 -34.72 -21.46 2.82
C ASN A 105 -35.30 -20.75 1.59
N LYS A 106 -35.89 -19.55 1.77
CA LYS A 106 -36.48 -18.78 0.65
C LYS A 106 -35.48 -18.36 -0.43
N GLU A 107 -34.18 -18.31 -0.11
CA GLU A 107 -33.10 -18.02 -1.06
C GLU A 107 -32.51 -19.29 -1.68
N GLN A 108 -33.15 -20.45 -1.49
CA GLN A 108 -32.65 -21.77 -1.89
C GLN A 108 -31.29 -22.12 -1.27
N GLN A 109 -30.99 -21.57 -0.10
CA GLN A 109 -29.77 -21.91 0.64
C GLN A 109 -30.02 -23.13 1.50
N SER A 110 -29.11 -24.09 1.41
CA SER A 110 -29.01 -25.22 2.33
C SER A 110 -28.31 -24.81 3.63
N PRO A 111 -28.39 -25.63 4.70
CA PRO A 111 -27.69 -25.37 5.96
C PRO A 111 -26.17 -25.16 5.77
N LEU A 112 -25.57 -25.81 4.77
CA LEU A 112 -24.15 -25.66 4.46
C LEU A 112 -23.83 -24.29 3.85
N HIS A 113 -24.74 -23.71 3.05
CA HIS A 113 -24.59 -22.33 2.57
C HIS A 113 -24.61 -21.34 3.73
N CYS A 114 -25.50 -21.53 4.72
CA CYS A 114 -25.52 -20.69 5.91
C CYS A 114 -24.24 -20.85 6.75
N ALA A 115 -23.74 -22.08 6.94
CA ALA A 115 -22.47 -22.31 7.62
C ALA A 115 -21.30 -21.60 6.91
N ALA A 116 -21.29 -21.65 5.57
CA ALA A 116 -20.31 -20.96 4.73
C ALA A 116 -20.38 -19.42 4.84
N ILE A 117 -21.58 -18.84 4.95
CA ILE A 117 -21.78 -17.38 5.10
C ILE A 117 -21.36 -16.90 6.50
N LEU A 118 -21.52 -17.74 7.53
CA LEU A 118 -21.34 -17.36 8.93
C LEU A 118 -19.97 -17.76 9.54
N ASP A 119 -19.04 -18.28 8.71
CA ASP A 119 -17.77 -18.89 9.11
C ASP A 119 -17.89 -19.99 10.20
N ASN A 120 -18.99 -20.74 10.20
CA ASN A 120 -19.17 -21.84 11.14
C ASN A 120 -18.54 -23.13 10.59
N HIS A 121 -17.21 -23.21 10.69
CA HIS A 121 -16.42 -24.33 10.15
C HIS A 121 -16.78 -25.68 10.77
N LEU A 122 -17.11 -25.75 12.06
CA LEU A 122 -17.50 -26.98 12.74
C LEU A 122 -18.86 -27.48 12.26
N ALA A 123 -19.84 -26.59 12.10
CA ALA A 123 -21.11 -26.95 11.49
C ALA A 123 -20.93 -27.42 10.05
N ALA A 124 -20.07 -26.76 9.27
CA ALA A 124 -19.74 -27.19 7.91
C ALA A 124 -19.09 -28.59 7.90
N GLU A 125 -18.23 -28.90 8.87
CA GLU A 125 -17.62 -30.21 9.03
C GLU A 125 -18.66 -31.31 9.27
N MET A 126 -19.49 -31.12 10.31
CA MET A 126 -20.56 -32.07 10.65
C MET A 126 -21.56 -32.29 9.51
N LEU A 127 -21.90 -31.24 8.77
CA LEU A 127 -22.81 -31.32 7.63
C LEU A 127 -22.22 -32.13 6.47
N VAL A 128 -20.95 -31.90 6.14
CA VAL A 128 -20.27 -32.59 5.03
C VAL A 128 -20.02 -34.05 5.39
N GLU A 129 -19.69 -34.37 6.64
CA GLU A 129 -19.58 -35.75 7.11
C GLU A 129 -20.90 -36.52 7.00
N LYS A 130 -22.02 -35.85 7.32
CA LYS A 130 -23.35 -36.47 7.25
C LYS A 130 -23.83 -36.64 5.80
N ASN A 131 -23.62 -35.66 4.94
CA ASN A 131 -23.95 -35.73 3.52
C ASN A 131 -23.00 -34.86 2.65
N PRO A 132 -22.02 -35.47 1.96
CA PRO A 132 -21.08 -34.75 1.10
C PRO A 132 -21.70 -34.07 -0.12
N HIS A 133 -22.90 -34.46 -0.58
CA HIS A 133 -23.56 -33.83 -1.73
C HIS A 133 -23.87 -32.35 -1.49
N LEU A 134 -23.97 -31.93 -0.23
CA LEU A 134 -24.17 -30.53 0.14
C LEU A 134 -23.09 -29.60 -0.44
N LEU A 135 -21.85 -30.09 -0.61
CA LEU A 135 -20.74 -29.34 -1.19
C LEU A 135 -21.06 -28.78 -2.59
N PHE A 136 -21.93 -29.46 -3.33
CA PHE A 136 -22.25 -29.18 -4.74
C PHE A 136 -23.68 -28.66 -4.93
N THR A 137 -24.39 -28.42 -3.82
CA THR A 137 -25.68 -27.71 -3.86
C THR A 137 -25.46 -26.25 -4.25
N VAL A 138 -26.49 -25.62 -4.81
CA VAL A 138 -26.41 -24.23 -5.24
C VAL A 138 -27.62 -23.43 -4.78
N GLU A 139 -27.38 -22.17 -4.42
CA GLU A 139 -28.44 -21.22 -4.11
C GLU A 139 -29.03 -20.54 -5.36
N THR A 140 -29.92 -19.56 -5.16
CA THR A 140 -30.66 -18.85 -6.22
C THR A 140 -29.76 -18.28 -7.33
N ASN A 141 -28.57 -17.76 -7.01
CA ASN A 141 -27.59 -17.22 -7.96
C ASN A 141 -26.62 -18.28 -8.50
N GLN A 142 -26.88 -19.56 -8.24
CA GLN A 142 -26.04 -20.70 -8.59
C GLN A 142 -24.66 -20.71 -7.91
N TYR A 143 -24.54 -20.15 -6.70
CA TYR A 143 -23.31 -20.23 -5.92
C TYR A 143 -23.29 -21.47 -5.04
N THR A 144 -22.17 -22.16 -5.06
CA THR A 144 -21.89 -23.28 -4.14
C THR A 144 -21.45 -22.75 -2.77
N PRO A 145 -21.52 -23.57 -1.71
CA PRO A 145 -21.05 -23.18 -0.38
C PRO A 145 -19.59 -22.69 -0.35
N VAL A 146 -18.68 -23.33 -1.10
CA VAL A 146 -17.27 -22.90 -1.18
C VAL A 146 -17.12 -21.49 -1.78
N LEU A 147 -17.93 -21.17 -2.79
CA LEU A 147 -17.93 -19.85 -3.42
C LEU A 147 -18.49 -18.78 -2.47
N LEU A 148 -19.54 -19.10 -1.70
CA LEU A 148 -20.05 -18.19 -0.68
C LEU A 148 -19.05 -17.94 0.45
N ALA A 149 -18.32 -18.97 0.88
CA ALA A 149 -17.30 -18.83 1.92
C ALA A 149 -16.20 -17.84 1.51
N VAL A 150 -15.69 -17.93 0.27
CA VAL A 150 -14.65 -17.00 -0.20
C VAL A 150 -15.20 -15.59 -0.42
N VAL A 151 -16.43 -15.45 -0.96
CA VAL A 151 -17.07 -14.13 -1.19
C VAL A 151 -17.28 -13.39 0.12
N ASN A 152 -17.58 -14.10 1.21
CA ASN A 152 -17.77 -13.51 2.54
C ASN A 152 -16.46 -13.39 3.34
N SER A 153 -15.30 -13.71 2.76
CA SER A 153 -13.98 -13.65 3.43
C SER A 153 -13.84 -14.59 4.64
N ASN A 154 -14.56 -15.72 4.64
CA ASN A 154 -14.59 -16.68 5.74
C ASN A 154 -13.49 -17.74 5.56
N GLU A 155 -12.25 -17.40 5.95
CA GLU A 155 -11.03 -18.17 5.64
C GLU A 155 -11.07 -19.63 6.14
N ASN A 156 -11.55 -19.85 7.38
CA ASN A 156 -11.54 -21.18 7.99
C ASN A 156 -12.48 -22.13 7.23
N THR A 157 -13.72 -21.68 7.03
CA THR A 157 -14.74 -22.45 6.34
C THR A 157 -14.41 -22.58 4.85
N PHE A 158 -13.85 -21.54 4.22
CA PHE A 158 -13.40 -21.59 2.83
C PHE A 158 -12.34 -22.67 2.60
N ARG A 159 -11.26 -22.70 3.39
CA ARG A 159 -10.20 -23.71 3.20
C ARG A 159 -10.71 -25.14 3.41
N TYR A 160 -11.54 -25.33 4.43
CA TYR A 160 -12.19 -26.63 4.68
C TYR A 160 -13.03 -27.06 3.48
N LEU A 161 -13.95 -26.20 3.03
CA LEU A 161 -14.86 -26.49 1.92
C LEU A 161 -14.10 -26.66 0.60
N LEU A 162 -13.06 -25.88 0.33
CA LEU A 162 -12.23 -26.01 -0.86
C LEU A 162 -11.57 -27.39 -0.91
N LYS A 163 -10.95 -27.81 0.20
CA LYS A 163 -10.32 -29.13 0.31
C LYS A 163 -11.33 -30.25 0.11
N LYS A 164 -12.47 -30.20 0.81
CA LYS A 164 -13.51 -31.24 0.70
C LYS A 164 -14.20 -31.28 -0.66
N SER A 165 -14.43 -30.13 -1.28
CA SER A 165 -14.99 -30.05 -2.62
C SER A 165 -14.07 -30.69 -3.66
N LYS A 166 -12.75 -30.58 -3.50
CA LYS A 166 -11.77 -31.28 -4.35
C LYS A 166 -11.81 -32.80 -4.12
N GLU A 167 -11.84 -33.24 -2.86
CA GLU A 167 -11.88 -34.68 -2.51
C GLU A 167 -13.13 -35.39 -3.08
N HIS A 168 -14.28 -34.71 -3.08
CA HIS A 168 -15.58 -35.29 -3.48
C HIS A 168 -16.10 -34.82 -4.85
N VAL A 169 -15.24 -34.22 -5.69
CA VAL A 169 -15.67 -33.58 -6.96
C VAL A 169 -16.49 -34.51 -7.87
N ALA A 170 -16.27 -35.83 -7.81
CA ALA A 170 -17.04 -36.80 -8.59
C ALA A 170 -18.55 -36.74 -8.34
N LEU A 171 -19.00 -36.35 -7.14
CA LEU A 171 -20.42 -36.23 -6.78
C LEU A 171 -21.11 -35.09 -7.55
N SER A 172 -20.35 -34.13 -8.09
CA SER A 172 -20.92 -33.03 -8.86
C SER A 172 -21.44 -33.44 -10.24
N GLN A 173 -21.23 -34.69 -10.66
CA GLN A 173 -21.71 -35.21 -11.96
C GLN A 173 -23.18 -35.64 -11.91
N GLU A 174 -23.75 -35.79 -10.72
CA GLU A 174 -25.16 -36.16 -10.54
C GLU A 174 -26.11 -35.00 -10.87
N GLU A 175 -27.32 -35.33 -11.33
CA GLU A 175 -28.33 -34.33 -11.68
C GLU A 175 -28.71 -33.47 -10.46
N GLY A 176 -28.72 -32.15 -10.65
CA GLY A 176 -29.03 -31.17 -9.60
C GLY A 176 -27.82 -30.59 -8.88
N TYR A 177 -26.64 -31.17 -9.05
CA TYR A 177 -25.38 -30.66 -8.47
C TYR A 177 -24.55 -29.90 -9.50
N ARG A 178 -23.62 -29.06 -9.00
CA ARG A 178 -22.75 -28.24 -9.85
C ARG A 178 -21.30 -28.34 -9.41
N ASN A 179 -20.41 -28.53 -10.39
CA ASN A 179 -18.97 -28.48 -10.15
C ASN A 179 -18.54 -27.02 -9.88
N PRO A 180 -17.98 -26.69 -8.70
CA PRO A 180 -17.51 -25.34 -8.38
C PRO A 180 -16.25 -24.94 -9.13
N PHE A 181 -15.58 -25.87 -9.83
CA PHE A 181 -14.31 -25.65 -10.51
C PHE A 181 -14.44 -25.54 -12.03
N GLU A 182 -15.67 -25.42 -12.55
CA GLU A 182 -15.94 -25.32 -13.98
C GLU A 182 -16.85 -24.13 -14.32
N GLY A 183 -16.80 -23.71 -15.59
CA GLY A 183 -17.64 -22.66 -16.12
C GLY A 183 -17.43 -21.29 -15.45
N GLU A 184 -18.46 -20.45 -15.52
CA GLU A 184 -18.43 -19.08 -15.02
C GLU A 184 -18.19 -19.01 -13.51
N LYS A 185 -18.80 -19.94 -12.76
CA LYS A 185 -18.69 -19.98 -11.29
C LYS A 185 -17.30 -20.43 -10.83
N GLY A 186 -16.65 -21.32 -11.58
CA GLY A 186 -15.25 -21.69 -11.32
C GLY A 186 -14.27 -20.55 -11.56
N VAL A 187 -14.48 -19.75 -12.62
CA VAL A 187 -13.66 -18.54 -12.83
C VAL A 187 -13.91 -17.53 -11.72
N LEU A 188 -15.17 -17.35 -11.31
CA LEU A 188 -15.51 -16.47 -10.19
C LEU A 188 -14.88 -16.93 -8.88
N LEU A 189 -14.87 -18.25 -8.60
CA LEU A 189 -14.20 -18.81 -7.42
C LEU A 189 -12.70 -18.47 -7.42
N LEU A 190 -12.02 -18.66 -8.55
CA LEU A 190 -10.61 -18.30 -8.69
C LEU A 190 -10.39 -16.80 -8.49
N ASP A 191 -11.19 -15.95 -9.14
CA ASP A 191 -11.09 -14.50 -9.03
C ASP A 191 -11.28 -14.01 -7.59
N GLN A 192 -12.28 -14.52 -6.88
CA GLN A 192 -12.51 -14.17 -5.48
C GLN A 192 -11.38 -14.68 -4.58
N THR A 193 -10.88 -15.90 -4.81
CA THR A 193 -9.72 -16.45 -4.07
C THR A 193 -8.49 -15.55 -4.22
N ILE A 194 -8.24 -15.06 -5.45
CA ILE A 194 -7.18 -14.10 -5.74
C ILE A 194 -7.43 -12.77 -4.99
N LEU A 195 -8.62 -12.18 -5.13
CA LEU A 195 -8.95 -10.89 -4.52
C LEU A 195 -8.90 -10.89 -2.98
N MET A 196 -9.19 -12.03 -2.34
CA MET A 196 -9.06 -12.22 -0.89
C MET A 196 -7.60 -12.41 -0.45
N GLY A 197 -6.66 -12.62 -1.38
CA GLY A 197 -5.24 -12.77 -1.10
C GLY A 197 -4.80 -14.20 -0.77
N HIS A 198 -5.65 -15.20 -1.00
CA HIS A 198 -5.31 -16.63 -0.87
C HIS A 198 -4.53 -17.12 -2.10
N LEU A 199 -3.33 -16.57 -2.31
CA LEU A 199 -2.56 -16.76 -3.54
C LEU A 199 -2.07 -18.19 -3.75
N ASP A 200 -1.74 -18.90 -2.67
CA ASP A 200 -1.31 -20.30 -2.73
C ASP A 200 -2.48 -21.21 -3.11
N ASP A 201 -3.64 -21.03 -2.47
CA ASP A 201 -4.88 -21.74 -2.79
C ASP A 201 -5.30 -21.49 -4.24
N ALA A 202 -5.20 -20.24 -4.72
CA ALA A 202 -5.46 -19.87 -6.12
C ALA A 202 -4.46 -20.52 -7.10
N TYR A 203 -3.17 -20.61 -6.73
CA TYR A 203 -2.15 -21.26 -7.53
C TYR A 203 -2.40 -22.76 -7.65
N GLU A 204 -2.73 -23.43 -6.55
CA GLU A 204 -3.08 -24.85 -6.56
C GLU A 204 -4.34 -25.11 -7.39
N LEU A 205 -5.38 -24.29 -7.20
CA LEU A 205 -6.62 -24.38 -7.98
C LEU A 205 -6.34 -24.26 -9.48
N LEU A 206 -5.52 -23.29 -9.88
CA LEU A 206 -5.21 -23.09 -11.30
C LEU A 206 -4.31 -24.20 -11.88
N LYS A 207 -3.46 -24.82 -11.05
CA LYS A 207 -2.62 -25.95 -11.46
C LYS A 207 -3.46 -27.19 -11.75
N GLU A 208 -4.49 -27.45 -10.95
CA GLU A 208 -5.44 -28.56 -11.13
C GLU A 208 -6.44 -28.29 -12.26
N TYR A 209 -6.93 -27.05 -12.37
CA TYR A 209 -7.93 -26.62 -13.37
C TYR A 209 -7.41 -25.47 -14.26
N PRO A 210 -6.43 -25.71 -15.16
CA PRO A 210 -5.84 -24.65 -16.00
C PRO A 210 -6.82 -23.98 -16.95
N THR A 211 -7.96 -24.64 -17.24
CA THR A 211 -9.04 -24.10 -18.07
C THR A 211 -9.61 -22.80 -17.51
N LEU A 212 -9.57 -22.61 -16.18
CA LEU A 212 -10.08 -21.41 -15.50
C LEU A 212 -9.38 -20.12 -15.93
N ALA A 213 -8.06 -20.15 -16.18
CA ALA A 213 -7.35 -18.99 -16.72
C ALA A 213 -7.66 -18.73 -18.19
N ARG A 214 -8.05 -19.78 -18.92
CA ARG A 214 -8.25 -19.79 -20.38
C ARG A 214 -9.67 -19.42 -20.79
N THR A 215 -10.64 -19.53 -19.89
CA THR A 215 -12.04 -19.16 -20.13
C THR A 215 -12.31 -17.74 -19.69
N LYS A 216 -13.02 -16.96 -20.50
CA LYS A 216 -13.49 -15.61 -20.16
C LYS A 216 -15.00 -15.53 -20.31
N PHE A 217 -15.64 -14.93 -19.31
CA PHE A 217 -17.05 -14.57 -19.32
C PHE A 217 -17.18 -13.04 -19.30
N ASP A 218 -18.21 -12.48 -19.92
CA ASP A 218 -18.41 -11.02 -19.94
C ASP A 218 -18.86 -10.47 -18.57
N THR A 219 -19.42 -11.34 -17.74
CA THR A 219 -19.94 -11.06 -16.39
C THR A 219 -18.86 -11.09 -15.30
N VAL A 220 -17.76 -11.80 -15.54
CA VAL A 220 -16.67 -12.05 -14.56
C VAL A 220 -15.38 -11.37 -15.05
N GLN A 221 -14.52 -10.95 -14.12
CA GLN A 221 -13.23 -10.39 -14.48
C GLN A 221 -12.28 -11.50 -14.95
N SER A 222 -11.09 -11.13 -15.44
CA SER A 222 -10.06 -12.14 -15.70
C SER A 222 -9.17 -12.29 -14.46
N PRO A 223 -8.59 -13.49 -14.21
CA PRO A 223 -7.63 -13.66 -13.13
C PRO A 223 -6.44 -12.68 -13.20
N LEU A 224 -6.02 -12.34 -14.43
CA LEU A 224 -5.01 -11.30 -14.68
C LEU A 224 -5.47 -9.92 -14.23
N TRP A 225 -6.74 -9.57 -14.43
CA TRP A 225 -7.31 -8.31 -13.96
C TRP A 225 -7.30 -8.23 -12.44
N CYS A 226 -7.68 -9.31 -11.75
CA CYS A 226 -7.64 -9.40 -10.28
C CYS A 226 -6.21 -9.16 -9.77
N LEU A 227 -5.21 -9.83 -10.36
CA LEU A 227 -3.80 -9.63 -10.04
C LEU A 227 -3.30 -8.20 -10.33
N ALA A 228 -3.77 -7.56 -11.41
CA ALA A 228 -3.43 -6.18 -11.73
C ALA A 228 -4.12 -5.14 -10.80
N ASN A 229 -5.23 -5.52 -10.19
CA ASN A 229 -5.98 -4.65 -9.30
C ASN A 229 -5.39 -4.62 -7.88
N MET A 230 -4.75 -5.70 -7.45
CA MET A 230 -4.20 -5.84 -6.10
C MET A 230 -2.83 -5.19 -5.92
N LYS A 231 -2.83 -3.88 -5.66
CA LYS A 231 -1.61 -3.08 -5.41
C LYS A 231 -0.74 -3.67 -4.30
N ASN A 232 -1.34 -4.07 -3.17
CA ASN A 232 -0.63 -4.56 -1.99
C ASN A 232 0.09 -5.91 -2.17
N MET A 233 -0.01 -6.53 -3.34
CA MET A 233 0.64 -7.81 -3.68
C MET A 233 2.01 -7.62 -4.34
N TYR A 234 2.44 -6.38 -4.58
CA TYR A 234 3.70 -6.11 -5.26
C TYR A 234 4.57 -5.10 -4.49
N PRO A 235 5.91 -5.28 -4.49
CA PRO A 235 6.81 -4.39 -3.78
C PRO A 235 6.80 -2.97 -4.36
N SER A 236 6.62 -2.81 -5.68
CA SER A 236 6.58 -1.51 -6.36
C SER A 236 5.48 -0.57 -5.86
N ALA A 237 4.39 -1.12 -5.34
CA ALA A 237 3.26 -0.36 -4.85
C ALA A 237 3.41 0.06 -3.38
N ARG A 238 4.32 -0.57 -2.61
CA ARG A 238 4.61 -0.19 -1.23
C ARG A 238 5.70 0.86 -1.15
N ARG A 239 5.51 1.84 -0.27
CA ARG A 239 6.51 2.88 0.03
C ARG A 239 7.33 2.46 1.25
N TYR A 240 8.31 1.58 1.05
CA TYR A 240 9.26 1.27 2.11
C TYR A 240 10.22 2.43 2.37
N ASN A 241 10.46 2.73 3.64
CA ASN A 241 11.53 3.63 4.04
C ASN A 241 12.91 2.96 3.85
N PHE A 242 13.99 3.72 4.01
CA PHE A 242 15.36 3.23 3.77
C PHE A 242 15.69 1.95 4.55
N TYR A 243 15.35 1.89 5.84
CA TYR A 243 15.59 0.72 6.68
C TYR A 243 14.75 -0.49 6.24
N GLN A 244 13.47 -0.26 5.98
CA GLN A 244 12.55 -1.31 5.54
C GLN A 244 12.99 -1.95 4.22
N ARG A 245 13.47 -1.15 3.27
CA ARG A 245 14.04 -1.66 2.01
C ARG A 245 15.26 -2.52 2.27
N PHE A 246 16.18 -2.03 3.08
CA PHE A 246 17.40 -2.77 3.44
C PHE A 246 17.05 -4.13 4.04
N VAL A 247 16.13 -4.19 5.00
CA VAL A 247 15.68 -5.45 5.60
C VAL A 247 14.98 -6.34 4.56
N TYR A 248 14.02 -5.80 3.81
CA TYR A 248 13.27 -6.54 2.78
C TYR A 248 14.18 -7.24 1.77
N THR A 249 15.26 -6.58 1.34
CA THR A 249 16.26 -7.16 0.43
C THR A 249 16.96 -8.37 1.05
N HIS A 250 17.37 -8.29 2.32
CA HIS A 250 18.21 -9.31 2.95
C HIS A 250 17.45 -10.41 3.67
N VAL A 251 16.13 -10.26 3.85
CA VAL A 251 15.29 -11.31 4.42
C VAL A 251 15.26 -12.52 3.47
N PRO A 252 15.74 -13.71 3.89
CA PRO A 252 15.68 -14.90 3.07
C PRO A 252 14.23 -15.38 2.99
N THR A 253 13.82 -15.88 1.82
CA THR A 253 12.59 -16.65 1.63
C THR A 253 12.99 -18.04 1.17
N GLU A 254 12.32 -19.09 1.65
CA GLU A 254 12.55 -20.46 1.15
C GLU A 254 12.53 -20.48 -0.38
N ASN A 255 13.56 -21.09 -0.97
CA ASN A 255 13.76 -21.20 -2.40
C ASN A 255 12.59 -21.96 -3.07
N CYS A 256 11.56 -21.24 -3.52
CA CYS A 256 10.63 -21.73 -4.54
C CYS A 256 11.22 -21.66 -5.98
N LEU A 257 12.55 -21.59 -6.12
CA LEU A 257 13.24 -21.43 -7.41
C LEU A 257 14.50 -22.30 -7.48
N HIS A 258 14.32 -23.63 -7.62
CA HIS A 258 15.26 -24.39 -8.43
C HIS A 258 14.71 -24.42 -9.86
N HIS A 259 15.46 -23.80 -10.78
CA HIS A 259 15.19 -23.68 -12.23
C HIS A 259 14.37 -22.47 -12.76
N ALA A 260 14.50 -21.29 -12.16
CA ALA A 260 14.39 -20.05 -12.92
C ALA A 260 15.76 -19.37 -12.99
N ASN A 261 16.19 -19.05 -14.21
CA ASN A 261 17.33 -18.18 -14.44
C ASN A 261 17.14 -16.88 -13.66
N LYS A 262 17.92 -16.77 -12.57
CA LYS A 262 18.32 -15.59 -11.79
C LYS A 262 17.70 -14.27 -12.29
N ILE A 263 16.46 -14.00 -11.87
CA ILE A 263 15.89 -12.65 -11.83
C ILE A 263 16.51 -12.01 -10.59
N ASP A 264 17.52 -11.18 -10.81
CA ASP A 264 18.16 -10.42 -9.74
C ASP A 264 17.15 -9.41 -9.17
N ASP A 265 17.14 -9.30 -7.85
CA ASP A 265 16.41 -8.32 -7.05
C ASP A 265 16.60 -6.89 -7.60
N ILE A 266 15.51 -6.25 -8.03
CA ILE A 266 15.50 -4.91 -8.68
C ILE A 266 15.77 -3.75 -7.67
N GLU A 267 16.14 -4.04 -6.42
CA GLU A 267 16.55 -2.99 -5.46
C GLU A 267 17.87 -3.26 -4.72
N SER A 268 18.58 -4.34 -5.03
CA SER A 268 19.90 -4.62 -4.48
C SER A 268 21.00 -4.29 -5.48
N GLN A 269 21.35 -3.01 -5.59
CA GLN A 269 22.72 -2.54 -5.90
C GLN A 269 22.71 -1.01 -5.96
N GLU A 270 22.95 -0.36 -4.83
CA GLU A 270 23.98 0.69 -4.74
C GLU A 270 24.17 1.13 -3.27
N THR A 271 25.22 0.63 -2.66
CA THR A 271 26.12 1.46 -1.84
C THR A 271 27.54 1.05 -2.19
N TYR A 272 28.42 2.04 -2.35
CA TYR A 272 29.80 1.98 -2.83
C TYR A 272 29.99 1.92 -4.35
N ARG A 273 30.22 3.09 -4.98
CA ARG A 273 31.59 3.58 -5.23
C ARG A 273 31.58 4.94 -5.93
N THR A 274 31.83 5.98 -5.16
CA THR A 274 32.61 7.14 -5.61
C THR A 274 33.82 7.26 -4.70
N SER A 275 34.94 6.67 -5.13
CA SER A 275 36.29 7.15 -4.80
C SER A 275 37.35 6.36 -5.60
N ASN A 276 38.43 7.08 -5.88
CA ASN A 276 39.57 6.84 -6.77
C ASN A 276 40.36 5.52 -6.61
N PRO A 277 41.23 5.18 -7.58
CA PRO A 277 41.85 3.86 -7.69
C PRO A 277 43.18 3.80 -6.93
N VAL A 278 43.16 3.43 -5.65
CA VAL A 278 44.32 2.87 -4.94
C VAL A 278 43.78 1.85 -3.92
N ILE A 279 44.54 0.79 -3.65
CA ILE A 279 44.22 -0.40 -2.84
C ILE A 279 43.64 -1.57 -3.66
N LYS A 280 44.53 -2.17 -4.46
CA LYS A 280 44.55 -3.62 -4.65
C LYS A 280 44.94 -4.28 -3.32
N SER A 281 44.40 -5.48 -3.11
CA SER A 281 44.64 -6.43 -2.01
C SER A 281 43.83 -6.23 -0.71
N THR A 282 42.66 -6.85 -0.68
CA THR A 282 42.19 -7.70 0.43
C THR A 282 40.95 -8.49 -0.05
N LYS A 283 41.16 -9.40 -1.01
CA LYS A 283 40.31 -10.58 -1.17
C LYS A 283 40.86 -11.66 -0.24
N SER A 284 40.37 -11.76 0.99
CA SER A 284 40.37 -13.01 1.76
C SER A 284 39.69 -12.75 3.10
N TYR A 285 38.84 -13.69 3.52
CA TYR A 285 38.17 -13.78 4.82
C TYR A 285 37.01 -12.79 5.05
N CYS A 286 35.80 -13.22 4.67
CA CYS A 286 34.63 -13.18 5.56
C CYS A 286 33.46 -14.00 4.97
N CYS A 287 33.22 -15.14 5.61
CA CYS A 287 31.93 -15.80 5.83
C CYS A 287 31.24 -16.51 4.65
N VAL A 288 31.64 -17.76 4.41
CA VAL A 288 30.70 -18.82 4.02
C VAL A 288 29.85 -19.12 5.27
N TYR A 289 28.61 -18.64 5.31
CA TYR A 289 27.63 -19.12 6.29
C TYR A 289 26.90 -20.33 5.70
N PRO A 290 26.68 -21.41 6.48
CA PRO A 290 25.80 -22.48 6.06
C PRO A 290 24.36 -21.96 6.00
N ASP A 291 23.70 -22.17 4.85
CA ASP A 291 22.35 -21.67 4.50
C ASP A 291 21.23 -22.05 5.51
N ASN A 292 21.50 -22.95 6.46
CA ASN A 292 20.53 -23.37 7.48
C ASN A 292 20.51 -22.51 8.76
N CYS A 293 21.54 -21.71 9.06
CA CYS A 293 21.58 -20.94 10.32
C CYS A 293 20.91 -19.56 10.24
N SER A 294 20.81 -18.96 9.04
CA SER A 294 20.10 -17.70 8.85
C SER A 294 18.58 -17.88 8.99
N PHE A 295 18.05 -18.99 8.50
CA PHE A 295 16.62 -19.32 8.54
C PHE A 295 16.05 -19.39 9.97
N SER A 296 16.78 -20.02 10.91
CA SER A 296 16.34 -20.10 12.31
C SER A 296 16.35 -18.75 13.02
N PHE A 297 17.27 -17.84 12.66
CA PHE A 297 17.37 -16.53 13.32
C PHE A 297 16.19 -15.61 12.99
N TYR A 298 15.63 -15.69 11.78
CA TYR A 298 14.51 -14.86 11.34
C TYR A 298 13.14 -15.40 11.78
N HIS A 299 12.94 -16.73 11.73
CA HIS A 299 11.73 -17.35 12.27
C HIS A 299 11.61 -17.16 13.79
N SER A 300 12.76 -17.13 14.49
CA SER A 300 12.85 -16.88 15.94
C SER A 300 13.06 -15.40 16.30
N SER A 301 13.07 -14.47 15.34
CA SER A 301 13.31 -13.06 15.65
C SER A 301 12.14 -12.48 16.46
N PRO A 302 12.38 -11.93 17.66
CA PRO A 302 11.33 -11.35 18.49
C PRO A 302 10.83 -9.99 17.99
N VAL A 303 11.38 -9.46 16.88
CA VAL A 303 11.07 -8.12 16.37
C VAL A 303 9.89 -8.18 15.38
N PRO A 304 8.69 -7.65 15.72
CA PRO A 304 7.50 -7.74 14.88
C PRO A 304 7.71 -7.18 13.48
N HIS A 305 8.42 -6.06 13.37
CA HIS A 305 8.67 -5.37 12.10
C HIS A 305 9.40 -6.25 11.06
N ILE A 306 10.31 -7.14 11.48
CA ILE A 306 11.03 -8.01 10.53
C ILE A 306 10.14 -9.15 10.06
N LYS A 307 9.27 -9.67 10.93
CA LYS A 307 8.27 -10.69 10.58
C LYS A 307 7.28 -10.17 9.54
N ASP A 308 6.81 -8.94 9.71
CA ASP A 308 5.90 -8.30 8.75
C ASP A 308 6.53 -8.16 7.36
N LEU A 309 7.80 -7.75 7.30
CA LEU A 309 8.54 -7.63 6.04
C LEU A 309 8.80 -8.98 5.37
N HIS A 310 9.07 -10.04 6.16
CA HIS A 310 9.17 -11.40 5.64
C HIS A 310 7.84 -11.87 5.04
N ALA A 311 6.74 -11.69 5.78
CA ALA A 311 5.40 -12.05 5.30
C ALA A 311 5.03 -11.31 4.01
N ASP A 312 5.35 -10.01 3.92
CA ASP A 312 5.18 -9.23 2.69
C ASP A 312 6.00 -9.81 1.53
N LYS A 313 7.25 -10.21 1.76
CA LYS A 313 8.11 -10.79 0.72
C LYS A 313 7.58 -12.13 0.20
N VAL A 314 7.12 -13.00 1.10
CA VAL A 314 6.48 -14.27 0.73
C VAL A 314 5.22 -14.03 -0.11
N LYS A 315 4.38 -13.08 0.31
CA LYS A 315 3.17 -12.69 -0.41
C LYS A 315 3.49 -12.15 -1.81
N HIS A 316 4.49 -11.28 -1.94
CA HIS A 316 4.92 -10.75 -3.23
C HIS A 316 5.45 -11.84 -4.17
N ASN A 317 6.25 -12.77 -3.66
CA ASN A 317 6.77 -13.89 -4.46
C ASN A 317 5.66 -14.81 -4.95
N SER A 318 4.68 -15.09 -4.08
CA SER A 318 3.52 -15.91 -4.42
C SER A 318 2.64 -15.24 -5.49
N ALA A 319 2.46 -13.92 -5.41
CA ALA A 319 1.73 -13.15 -6.43
C ALA A 319 2.42 -13.21 -7.78
N LEU A 320 3.75 -13.04 -7.81
CA LEU A 320 4.54 -13.14 -9.05
C LEU A 320 4.50 -14.55 -9.65
N LYS A 321 4.57 -15.59 -8.81
CA LYS A 321 4.46 -16.99 -9.24
C LYS A 321 3.09 -17.26 -9.89
N LEU A 322 2.00 -16.83 -9.25
CA LEU A 322 0.65 -16.96 -9.77
C LEU A 322 0.43 -16.15 -11.06
N LEU A 323 0.95 -14.92 -11.12
CA LEU A 323 0.90 -14.07 -12.30
C LEU A 323 1.61 -14.72 -13.49
N LYS A 324 2.84 -15.22 -13.29
CA LYS A 324 3.60 -15.88 -14.34
C LYS A 324 2.86 -17.11 -14.87
N PHE A 325 2.35 -17.95 -13.97
CA PHE A 325 1.61 -19.15 -14.35
C PHE A 325 0.31 -18.82 -15.10
N THR A 326 -0.47 -17.84 -14.62
CA THR A 326 -1.67 -17.36 -15.32
C THR A 326 -1.35 -16.85 -16.71
N CYS A 327 -0.27 -16.06 -16.86
CA CYS A 327 0.18 -15.59 -18.18
C CYS A 327 0.57 -16.74 -19.11
N GLU A 328 1.30 -17.74 -18.62
CA GLU A 328 1.67 -18.94 -19.39
C GLU A 328 0.44 -19.72 -19.85
N GLU A 329 -0.57 -19.88 -19.00
CA GLU A 329 -1.82 -20.57 -19.35
C GLU A 329 -2.64 -19.81 -20.39
N VAL A 330 -2.76 -18.48 -20.26
CA VAL A 330 -3.41 -17.64 -21.27
C VAL A 330 -2.61 -17.65 -22.58
N GLY A 331 -1.27 -17.69 -22.51
CA GLY A 331 -0.38 -17.76 -23.67
C GLY A 331 -0.56 -19.02 -24.52
N LYS A 332 -1.11 -20.10 -23.95
CA LYS A 332 -1.42 -21.35 -24.68
C LYS A 332 -2.67 -21.25 -25.56
N LEU A 333 -3.50 -20.22 -25.39
CA LEU A 333 -4.68 -20.00 -26.24
C LEU A 333 -4.25 -19.67 -27.68
N LYS A 334 -4.89 -20.25 -28.70
CA LYS A 334 -4.58 -19.94 -30.11
C LYS A 334 -5.20 -18.63 -30.59
N SER A 335 -6.34 -18.25 -30.03
CA SER A 335 -7.10 -17.02 -30.33
C SER A 335 -7.57 -16.35 -29.03
N ASP A 336 -8.09 -15.14 -29.13
CA ASP A 336 -8.77 -14.42 -28.02
C ASP A 336 -7.92 -14.04 -26.80
N GLN A 337 -6.61 -14.30 -26.78
CA GLN A 337 -5.68 -13.89 -25.72
C GLN A 337 -5.82 -12.40 -25.34
N PHE A 338 -6.04 -11.54 -26.34
CA PHE A 338 -6.24 -10.10 -26.16
C PHE A 338 -7.32 -9.77 -25.13
N LYS A 339 -8.42 -10.54 -25.10
CA LYS A 339 -9.52 -10.31 -24.16
C LYS A 339 -9.13 -10.60 -22.71
N HIS A 340 -8.14 -11.45 -22.46
CA HIS A 340 -7.71 -11.84 -21.11
C HIS A 340 -6.77 -10.83 -20.47
N TYR A 341 -5.84 -10.26 -21.25
CA TYR A 341 -4.80 -9.37 -20.71
C TYR A 341 -5.08 -7.87 -20.91
N SER A 342 -5.90 -7.46 -21.88
CA SER A 342 -6.07 -6.03 -22.23
C SER A 342 -6.53 -5.15 -21.06
N SER A 343 -7.58 -5.56 -20.35
CA SER A 343 -8.07 -4.83 -19.16
C SER A 343 -7.04 -4.85 -18.03
N ALA A 344 -6.45 -6.01 -17.76
CA ALA A 344 -5.41 -6.19 -16.74
C ALA A 344 -4.19 -5.29 -16.99
N PHE A 345 -3.76 -5.18 -18.25
CA PHE A 345 -2.62 -4.39 -18.67
C PHE A 345 -2.81 -2.90 -18.38
N LEU A 346 -3.99 -2.35 -18.73
CA LEU A 346 -4.33 -0.95 -18.48
C LEU A 346 -4.52 -0.65 -16.98
N VAL A 347 -5.13 -1.58 -16.24
CA VAL A 347 -5.32 -1.44 -14.80
C VAL A 347 -3.99 -1.47 -14.07
N ALA A 348 -3.08 -2.39 -14.42
CA ALA A 348 -1.73 -2.42 -13.86
C ALA A 348 -0.97 -1.11 -14.10
N ALA A 349 -1.14 -0.52 -15.28
CA ALA A 349 -0.56 0.78 -15.63
C ALA A 349 -1.06 1.89 -14.70
N THR A 350 -2.38 1.99 -14.56
CA THR A 350 -3.07 3.00 -13.74
C THR A 350 -2.75 2.80 -12.26
N ASN A 351 -2.52 1.56 -11.85
CA ASN A 351 -2.15 1.19 -10.49
C ASN A 351 -0.65 1.30 -10.19
N ASN A 352 0.18 1.67 -11.19
CA ASN A 352 1.62 1.79 -11.09
C ASN A 352 2.34 0.48 -10.69
N ILE A 353 1.89 -0.66 -11.23
CA ILE A 353 2.43 -2.00 -10.96
C ILE A 353 3.27 -2.47 -12.17
N PRO A 354 4.58 -2.11 -12.26
CA PRO A 354 5.43 -2.49 -13.37
C PRO A 354 5.62 -4.00 -13.52
N GLU A 355 5.54 -4.79 -12.44
CA GLU A 355 5.75 -6.24 -12.49
C GLU A 355 4.71 -6.95 -13.37
N VAL A 356 3.44 -6.55 -13.24
CA VAL A 356 2.34 -7.06 -14.06
C VAL A 356 2.51 -6.59 -15.50
N VAL A 357 2.84 -5.33 -15.72
CA VAL A 357 3.07 -4.77 -17.06
C VAL A 357 4.23 -5.50 -17.75
N ASP A 358 5.36 -5.70 -17.08
CA ASP A 358 6.53 -6.39 -17.60
C ASP A 358 6.22 -7.85 -17.94
N GLN A 359 5.55 -8.59 -17.05
CA GLN A 359 5.21 -9.99 -17.27
C GLN A 359 4.20 -10.17 -18.43
N ILE A 360 3.17 -9.31 -18.52
CA ILE A 360 2.23 -9.32 -19.65
C ILE A 360 2.97 -8.97 -20.95
N THR A 361 3.87 -8.00 -20.92
CA THR A 361 4.64 -7.58 -22.10
C THR A 361 5.57 -8.68 -22.61
N LYS A 362 6.25 -9.39 -21.69
CA LYS A 362 7.10 -10.54 -22.02
C LYS A 362 6.32 -11.69 -22.64
N THR A 363 5.10 -11.93 -22.18
CA THR A 363 4.25 -13.04 -22.64
C THR A 363 3.51 -12.68 -23.93
N PHE A 364 3.04 -11.44 -24.04
CA PHE A 364 2.21 -10.93 -25.14
C PHE A 364 2.85 -9.67 -25.75
N PRO A 365 3.77 -9.80 -26.72
CA PRO A 365 4.47 -8.64 -27.30
C PRO A 365 3.53 -7.60 -27.94
N HIS A 366 2.34 -8.01 -28.40
CA HIS A 366 1.34 -7.11 -28.97
C HIS A 366 0.53 -6.32 -27.95
N SER A 367 0.77 -6.51 -26.64
CA SER A 367 0.06 -5.80 -25.57
C SER A 367 0.26 -4.28 -25.61
N PHE A 368 1.36 -3.80 -26.20
CA PHE A 368 1.66 -2.38 -26.34
C PHE A 368 0.58 -1.58 -27.10
N TRP A 369 -0.16 -2.24 -28.00
CA TRP A 369 -1.18 -1.59 -28.83
C TRP A 369 -2.55 -1.49 -28.15
N VAL A 370 -2.68 -1.95 -26.90
CA VAL A 370 -3.92 -1.85 -26.12
C VAL A 370 -4.22 -0.38 -25.81
N TYR A 371 -5.49 -0.01 -25.96
CA TYR A 371 -6.04 1.30 -25.62
C TYR A 371 -7.18 1.15 -24.61
N ASP A 372 -7.36 2.15 -23.76
CA ASP A 372 -8.51 2.21 -22.86
C ASP A 372 -9.79 2.62 -23.60
N ALA A 373 -10.91 2.69 -22.88
CA ALA A 373 -12.20 3.10 -23.42
C ALA A 373 -12.19 4.53 -24.01
N LYS A 374 -11.23 5.38 -23.63
CA LYS A 374 -11.05 6.76 -24.11
C LYS A 374 -10.00 6.86 -25.23
N GLY A 375 -9.39 5.74 -25.63
CA GLY A 375 -8.36 5.68 -26.67
C GLY A 375 -6.93 5.94 -26.17
N TYR A 376 -6.71 6.06 -24.86
CA TYR A 376 -5.38 6.26 -24.29
C TYR A 376 -4.59 4.96 -24.23
N ARG A 377 -3.32 5.05 -24.64
CA ARG A 377 -2.36 3.96 -24.51
C ARG A 377 -1.71 3.97 -23.13
N LEU A 378 -1.01 2.88 -22.84
CA LEU A 378 -0.22 2.67 -21.62
C LEU A 378 0.69 3.86 -21.27
N SER A 379 1.39 4.43 -22.26
CA SER A 379 2.28 5.57 -22.08
C SER A 379 1.53 6.82 -21.60
N GLN A 380 0.43 7.16 -22.26
CA GLN A 380 -0.44 8.28 -21.89
C GLN A 380 -1.04 8.08 -20.50
N LEU A 381 -1.57 6.89 -20.21
CA LEU A 381 -2.11 6.55 -18.89
C LEU A 381 -1.07 6.65 -17.78
N SER A 382 0.16 6.19 -18.03
CA SER A 382 1.25 6.27 -17.05
C SER A 382 1.60 7.72 -16.71
N ILE A 383 1.53 8.62 -17.70
CA ILE A 383 1.82 10.05 -17.53
C ILE A 383 0.70 10.77 -16.80
N MET A 384 -0.55 10.57 -17.24
CA MET A 384 -1.72 11.20 -16.62
C MET A 384 -1.87 10.80 -15.16
N ASN A 385 -1.60 9.54 -14.81
CA ASN A 385 -1.77 9.02 -13.45
C ASN A 385 -0.51 9.08 -12.58
N ARG A 386 0.57 9.76 -13.02
CA ARG A 386 1.86 9.84 -12.31
C ARG A 386 2.37 8.46 -11.85
N CYS A 387 2.35 7.51 -12.78
CA CYS A 387 2.78 6.14 -12.53
C CYS A 387 4.27 6.00 -12.83
N GLU A 388 5.09 6.48 -11.88
CA GLU A 388 6.55 6.58 -11.95
C GLU A 388 7.24 5.26 -12.29
N ASN A 389 6.79 4.15 -11.69
CA ASN A 389 7.44 2.85 -11.86
C ASN A 389 7.14 2.28 -13.25
N VAL A 390 5.89 2.37 -13.70
CA VAL A 390 5.49 1.93 -15.04
C VAL A 390 6.12 2.82 -16.11
N TYR A 391 6.14 4.14 -15.92
CA TYR A 391 6.84 5.06 -16.81
C TYR A 391 8.34 4.70 -16.92
N ASN A 392 8.99 4.43 -15.78
CA ASN A 392 10.40 4.02 -15.77
C ASN A 392 10.62 2.71 -16.53
N LEU A 393 9.71 1.73 -16.40
CA LEU A 393 9.74 0.48 -17.15
C LEU A 393 9.69 0.73 -18.66
N LEU A 394 8.79 1.60 -19.09
CA LEU A 394 8.58 1.88 -20.51
C LEU A 394 9.73 2.67 -21.13
N VAL A 395 10.27 3.65 -20.42
CA VAL A 395 11.30 4.56 -20.96
C VAL A 395 12.70 3.97 -20.86
N TYR A 396 13.00 3.22 -19.80
CA TYR A 396 14.37 2.76 -19.51
C TYR A 396 14.54 1.24 -19.54
N GLY A 397 13.47 0.47 -19.29
CA GLY A 397 13.54 -0.98 -19.13
C GLY A 397 13.37 -1.75 -20.42
N VAL A 398 12.40 -1.36 -21.22
CA VAL A 398 12.13 -2.04 -22.47
C VAL A 398 12.74 -1.24 -23.62
N THR A 399 13.52 -1.92 -24.46
CA THR A 399 14.05 -1.39 -25.73
C THR A 399 12.93 -1.18 -26.73
N TYR A 400 11.91 -0.40 -26.37
CA TYR A 400 10.97 0.11 -27.34
C TYR A 400 11.60 1.31 -28.03
N ASP A 401 11.36 1.37 -29.31
CA ASP A 401 11.88 2.43 -30.15
C ASP A 401 11.38 3.77 -29.59
N LYS A 402 12.32 4.64 -29.16
CA LYS A 402 12.00 5.97 -28.59
C LYS A 402 11.11 6.77 -29.54
N HIS A 403 11.13 6.43 -30.83
CA HIS A 403 10.31 7.02 -31.87
C HIS A 403 8.80 6.70 -31.76
N LEU A 404 8.39 5.65 -31.05
CA LEU A 404 6.99 5.22 -30.92
C LEU A 404 6.15 6.17 -30.06
N TYR A 405 6.79 6.92 -29.16
CA TYR A 405 6.14 7.92 -28.30
C TYR A 405 5.79 9.22 -29.03
N ASN A 406 6.44 9.49 -30.16
CA ASN A 406 6.48 10.81 -30.80
C ASN A 406 5.29 11.12 -31.73
N VAL A 407 4.34 10.18 -31.91
CA VAL A 407 3.18 10.35 -32.81
C VAL A 407 1.85 10.26 -32.04
N LEU A 408 1.91 10.10 -30.71
CA LEU A 408 0.71 9.89 -29.90
C LEU A 408 0.08 11.23 -29.52
N THR A 409 -1.02 11.56 -30.17
CA THR A 409 -1.94 12.61 -29.76
C THR A 409 -3.25 12.01 -29.31
N ASP A 410 -3.88 12.60 -28.29
CA ASP A 410 -5.25 12.27 -27.92
C ASP A 410 -6.27 12.91 -28.87
N THR A 411 -7.56 12.76 -28.55
CA THR A 411 -8.68 13.36 -29.29
C THR A 411 -8.65 14.88 -29.37
N ASP A 412 -8.00 15.54 -28.42
CA ASP A 412 -7.86 16.99 -28.33
C ASP A 412 -6.50 17.49 -28.86
N LYS A 413 -5.79 16.64 -29.59
CA LYS A 413 -4.44 16.90 -30.11
C LYS A 413 -3.39 17.14 -29.03
N ASN A 414 -3.65 16.75 -27.78
CA ASN A 414 -2.65 16.79 -26.72
C ASN A 414 -1.61 15.69 -26.97
N ASN A 415 -0.35 16.10 -27.09
CA ASN A 415 0.77 15.17 -27.03
C ASN A 415 1.08 14.75 -25.58
N LEU A 416 2.07 13.88 -25.37
CA LEU A 416 2.45 13.40 -24.04
C LEU A 416 2.82 14.51 -23.05
N LEU A 417 3.40 15.63 -23.53
CA LEU A 417 3.78 16.75 -22.67
C LEU A 417 2.58 17.58 -22.23
N HIS A 418 1.56 17.73 -23.09
CA HIS A 418 0.29 18.32 -22.67
C HIS A 418 -0.38 17.49 -21.57
N LEU A 419 -0.36 16.15 -21.69
CA LEU A 419 -0.88 15.25 -20.66
C LEU A 419 -0.07 15.31 -19.36
N ALA A 420 1.25 15.51 -19.45
CA ALA A 420 2.09 15.79 -18.29
C ALA A 420 1.77 17.17 -17.66
N GLY A 421 1.28 18.11 -18.46
CA GLY A 421 0.81 19.43 -18.04
C GLY A 421 -0.51 19.43 -17.28
N GLN A 422 -1.33 18.39 -17.42
CA GLN A 422 -2.58 18.25 -16.65
C GLN A 422 -2.30 17.96 -15.19
N LEU A 423 -3.13 18.46 -14.27
CA LEU A 423 -2.95 18.23 -12.84
C LEU A 423 -3.10 16.74 -12.48
N ALA A 424 -2.19 16.23 -11.64
CA ALA A 424 -2.27 14.85 -11.17
C ALA A 424 -3.57 14.54 -10.41
N PRO A 425 -4.03 13.27 -10.42
CA PRO A 425 -5.15 12.83 -9.58
C PRO A 425 -4.93 13.17 -8.10
N THR A 426 -5.97 13.60 -7.40
CA THR A 426 -5.92 14.09 -6.00
C THR A 426 -5.22 13.12 -5.04
N HIS A 427 -5.50 11.81 -5.17
CA HIS A 427 -4.89 10.77 -4.34
C HIS A 427 -3.37 10.59 -4.55
N LYS A 428 -2.81 11.07 -5.68
CA LYS A 428 -1.36 11.11 -5.96
C LYS A 428 -0.78 12.43 -5.47
N LEU A 429 -1.46 13.54 -5.74
CA LEU A 429 -1.04 14.88 -5.35
C LEU A 429 -0.91 15.02 -3.82
N ASN A 430 -1.82 14.41 -3.07
CA ASN A 430 -1.82 14.46 -1.61
C ASN A 430 -0.72 13.61 -0.94
N GLN A 431 0.05 12.82 -1.70
CA GLN A 431 1.13 11.99 -1.15
C GLN A 431 2.40 12.77 -0.81
N VAL A 432 2.49 14.05 -1.21
CA VAL A 432 3.60 14.95 -0.93
C VAL A 432 3.15 16.00 0.08
N THR A 433 3.97 16.25 1.10
CA THR A 433 3.76 17.21 2.18
C THR A 433 4.04 18.63 1.69
N GLY A 434 3.12 19.58 1.93
CA GLY A 434 3.30 21.00 1.56
C GLY A 434 3.05 21.31 0.07
N ALA A 435 2.31 22.39 -0.19
CA ALA A 435 1.91 22.79 -1.54
C ALA A 435 3.12 23.13 -2.44
N ALA A 436 4.18 23.71 -1.88
CA ALA A 436 5.39 24.02 -2.64
C ALA A 436 6.14 22.76 -3.11
N LEU A 437 6.21 21.70 -2.28
CA LEU A 437 6.83 20.43 -2.66
C LEU A 437 5.97 19.68 -3.69
N ARG A 438 4.64 19.78 -3.60
CA ARG A 438 3.71 19.27 -4.64
C ARG A 438 3.96 19.96 -5.98
N MET A 439 4.05 21.29 -5.99
CA MET A 439 4.36 22.07 -7.20
C MET A 439 5.73 21.68 -7.77
N GLN A 440 6.74 21.54 -6.91
CA GLN A 440 8.08 21.08 -7.31
C GLN A 440 8.01 19.69 -7.97
N ARG A 441 7.25 18.75 -7.39
CA ARG A 441 7.10 17.38 -7.92
C ARG A 441 6.44 17.36 -9.30
N GLU A 442 5.39 18.14 -9.50
CA GLU A 442 4.69 18.22 -10.79
C GLU A 442 5.59 18.85 -11.86
N LEU A 443 6.39 19.85 -11.51
CA LEU A 443 7.35 20.44 -12.43
C LEU A 443 8.49 19.46 -12.79
N GLN A 444 9.00 18.69 -11.82
CA GLN A 444 9.96 17.62 -12.09
C GLN A 444 9.37 16.56 -13.03
N TRP A 445 8.11 16.16 -12.81
CA TRP A 445 7.42 15.23 -13.70
C TRP A 445 7.31 15.79 -15.13
N PHE A 446 6.91 17.05 -15.26
CA PHE A 446 6.79 17.74 -16.55
C PHE A 446 8.14 17.78 -17.30
N GLN A 447 9.22 18.20 -16.64
CA GLN A 447 10.57 18.27 -17.24
C GLN A 447 11.08 16.90 -17.70
N GLU A 448 10.66 15.82 -17.04
CA GLU A 448 11.15 14.47 -17.35
C GLU A 448 10.44 13.87 -18.56
N VAL A 449 9.15 14.15 -18.72
CA VAL A 449 8.44 13.87 -19.98
C VAL A 449 8.99 14.77 -21.09
N GLU A 450 9.32 16.02 -20.79
CA GLU A 450 9.87 16.99 -21.75
C GLU A 450 11.17 16.49 -22.41
N LYS A 451 12.02 15.76 -21.69
CA LYS A 451 13.27 15.17 -22.22
C LYS A 451 13.03 14.15 -23.33
N LEU A 452 11.84 13.55 -23.39
CA LEU A 452 11.49 12.59 -24.45
C LEU A 452 11.01 13.27 -25.73
N MET A 453 10.59 14.54 -25.63
CA MET A 453 9.92 15.24 -26.71
C MET A 453 10.89 15.94 -27.65
N ARG A 454 10.56 15.94 -28.95
CA ARG A 454 11.28 16.72 -29.96
C ARG A 454 10.96 18.21 -29.81
N PRO A 455 11.84 19.13 -30.24
CA PRO A 455 11.60 20.57 -30.15
C PRO A 455 10.24 21.00 -30.73
N LYS A 456 9.83 20.45 -31.87
CA LYS A 456 8.53 20.75 -32.50
C LYS A 456 7.31 20.36 -31.63
N GLU A 457 7.44 19.33 -30.80
CA GLU A 457 6.34 18.86 -29.96
C GLU A 457 6.22 19.65 -28.66
N LYS A 458 7.34 20.24 -28.20
CA LYS A 458 7.33 21.15 -27.05
C LYS A 458 6.54 22.43 -27.31
N GLU A 459 6.48 22.83 -28.58
CA GLU A 459 5.75 24.01 -29.06
C GLU A 459 4.47 23.66 -29.82
N ALA A 460 4.12 22.36 -29.90
CA ALA A 460 2.90 21.94 -30.57
C ALA A 460 1.68 22.50 -29.83
N LEU A 461 0.66 22.88 -30.59
CA LEU A 461 -0.59 23.40 -30.07
C LEU A 461 -1.63 22.29 -30.00
N ASN A 462 -2.36 22.22 -28.88
CA ASN A 462 -3.55 21.38 -28.78
C ASN A 462 -4.75 22.04 -29.49
N ARG A 463 -5.93 21.41 -29.38
CA ARG A 463 -7.17 21.92 -29.98
C ARG A 463 -7.61 23.30 -29.44
N LEU A 464 -7.19 23.65 -28.23
CA LEU A 464 -7.45 24.95 -27.60
C LEU A 464 -6.37 25.99 -27.94
N GLU A 465 -5.46 25.69 -28.88
CA GLU A 465 -4.32 26.52 -29.25
C GLU A 465 -3.37 26.80 -28.06
N GLU A 466 -3.33 25.89 -27.09
CA GLU A 466 -2.42 25.96 -25.95
C GLU A 466 -1.17 25.12 -26.23
N THR A 467 0.00 25.62 -25.83
CA THR A 467 1.23 24.83 -25.73
C THR A 467 1.20 23.95 -24.45
N PRO A 468 2.04 22.91 -24.33
CA PRO A 468 2.13 22.10 -23.12
C PRO A 468 2.40 22.93 -21.85
N MET A 469 3.25 23.97 -21.96
CA MET A 469 3.56 24.87 -20.84
C MET A 469 2.37 25.76 -20.47
N MET A 470 1.55 26.17 -21.44
CA MET A 470 0.31 26.91 -21.16
C MET A 470 -0.69 26.05 -20.39
N VAL A 471 -0.86 24.79 -20.79
CA VAL A 471 -1.70 23.81 -20.06
C VAL A 471 -1.18 23.64 -18.63
N PHE A 472 0.13 23.42 -18.45
CA PHE A 472 0.74 23.28 -17.12
C PHE A 472 0.44 24.49 -16.23
N ARG A 473 0.66 25.71 -16.73
CA ARG A 473 0.40 26.94 -15.97
C ARG A 473 -1.08 27.13 -15.62
N ARG A 474 -1.99 26.77 -16.53
CA ARG A 474 -3.43 26.90 -16.32
C ARG A 474 -3.91 25.93 -15.25
N GLU A 475 -3.52 24.66 -15.35
CA GLU A 475 -3.94 23.58 -14.45
C GLU A 475 -3.29 23.67 -13.05
N HIS A 476 -2.08 24.23 -12.94
CA HIS A 476 -1.34 24.33 -11.67
C HIS A 476 -1.39 25.73 -11.05
N LYS A 477 -2.26 26.63 -11.55
CA LYS A 477 -2.36 28.01 -11.06
C LYS A 477 -2.64 28.08 -9.56
N ASP A 478 -3.63 27.31 -9.10
CA ASP A 478 -4.06 27.31 -7.70
C ASP A 478 -2.99 26.66 -6.81
N LEU A 479 -2.42 25.52 -7.24
CA LEU A 479 -1.33 24.85 -6.54
C LEU A 479 -0.09 25.75 -6.38
N ARG A 480 0.21 26.57 -7.40
CA ARG A 480 1.31 27.55 -7.35
C ARG A 480 1.03 28.64 -6.32
N GLN A 481 -0.21 29.15 -6.26
CA GLN A 481 -0.61 30.14 -5.26
C GLN A 481 -0.51 29.58 -3.84
N GLU A 482 -1.02 28.36 -3.62
CA GLU A 482 -0.86 27.65 -2.35
C GLU A 482 0.62 27.42 -1.99
N GLY A 483 1.44 27.06 -2.99
CA GLY A 483 2.87 26.86 -2.81
C GLY A 483 3.61 28.15 -2.46
N GLU A 484 3.25 29.27 -3.08
CA GLU A 484 3.76 30.61 -2.76
C GLU A 484 3.39 31.00 -1.33
N GLU A 485 2.12 30.84 -0.95
CA GLU A 485 1.65 31.16 0.39
C GLU A 485 2.33 30.29 1.46
N TRP A 486 2.43 28.98 1.21
CA TRP A 486 3.13 28.05 2.10
C TRP A 486 4.58 28.48 2.32
N MET A 487 5.28 28.83 1.24
CA MET A 487 6.69 29.22 1.30
C MET A 487 6.87 30.57 2.03
N LYS A 488 5.99 31.55 1.78
CA LYS A 488 6.02 32.85 2.49
C LYS A 488 5.76 32.69 3.98
N LYS A 489 4.69 32.00 4.38
CA LYS A 489 4.36 31.75 5.81
C LYS A 489 5.51 31.03 6.54
N THR A 490 6.12 30.06 5.86
CA THR A 490 7.27 29.32 6.37
C THR A 490 8.48 30.24 6.55
N ALA A 491 8.83 31.03 5.52
CA ALA A 491 9.94 31.98 5.59
C ALA A 491 9.72 33.08 6.63
N ASP A 492 8.50 33.62 6.77
CA ASP A 492 8.15 34.63 7.77
C ASP A 492 8.39 34.11 9.19
N SER A 493 7.89 32.90 9.49
CA SER A 493 8.04 32.27 10.81
C SER A 493 9.52 32.10 11.20
N TYR A 494 10.35 31.66 10.27
CA TYR A 494 11.78 31.50 10.54
C TYR A 494 12.56 32.81 10.49
N THR A 495 12.08 33.83 9.76
CA THR A 495 12.65 35.19 9.80
C THR A 495 12.51 35.79 11.19
N ILE A 496 11.33 35.65 11.81
CA ILE A 496 11.09 36.10 13.19
C ILE A 496 12.02 35.35 14.16
N THR A 497 12.13 34.03 14.01
CA THR A 497 13.02 33.21 14.84
C THR A 497 14.49 33.63 14.70
N ALA A 498 14.97 33.85 13.48
CA ALA A 498 16.34 34.30 13.21
C ALA A 498 16.60 35.69 13.82
N ALA A 499 15.66 36.62 13.69
CA ALA A 499 15.75 37.96 14.28
C ALA A 499 15.84 37.91 15.81
N LEU A 500 15.03 37.07 16.46
CA LEU A 500 15.08 36.87 17.92
C LEU A 500 16.43 36.30 18.38
N ILE A 501 17.03 35.37 17.63
CA ILE A 501 18.36 34.87 17.98
C ILE A 501 19.41 35.97 17.82
N ILE A 502 19.34 36.76 16.74
CA ILE A 502 20.25 37.91 16.52
C ILE A 502 20.19 38.86 17.70
N THR A 503 19.00 39.24 18.17
CA THR A 503 18.85 40.20 19.27
C THR A 503 19.40 39.66 20.59
N ILE A 504 19.13 38.38 20.90
CA ILE A 504 19.61 37.74 22.14
C ILE A 504 21.14 37.64 22.15
N VAL A 505 21.73 37.13 21.07
CA VAL A 505 23.17 36.90 20.93
C VAL A 505 23.92 38.24 20.85
N PHE A 506 23.39 39.22 20.12
CA PHE A 506 23.98 40.56 20.06
C PHE A 506 23.99 41.26 21.44
N ALA A 507 22.91 41.13 22.21
CA ALA A 507 22.87 41.63 23.58
C ALA A 507 23.95 40.96 24.44
N ALA A 508 24.05 39.62 24.37
CA ALA A 508 25.06 38.85 25.10
C ALA A 508 26.50 39.24 24.75
N ALA A 509 26.78 39.57 23.49
CA ALA A 509 28.09 40.06 23.04
C ALA A 509 28.48 41.39 23.69
N ILE A 510 27.53 42.28 23.94
CA ILE A 510 27.78 43.60 24.56
C ILE A 510 27.78 43.48 26.09
N THR A 511 26.88 42.67 26.66
CA THR A 511 26.80 42.40 28.10
C THR A 511 27.51 41.10 28.43
N VAL A 512 28.84 41.10 28.28
CA VAL A 512 29.64 39.88 28.43
C VAL A 512 29.46 39.20 29.79
N PRO A 513 29.40 37.86 29.82
CA PRO A 513 29.18 37.10 31.05
C PRO A 513 30.34 37.29 32.03
N GLY A 514 29.99 37.58 33.29
CA GLY A 514 30.96 37.89 34.35
C GLY A 514 31.45 39.34 34.39
N GLY A 515 31.03 40.19 33.45
CA GLY A 515 31.30 41.63 33.46
C GLY A 515 32.68 42.04 32.95
N ASN A 516 32.88 43.36 32.91
CA ASN A 516 34.12 44.00 32.47
C ASN A 516 34.84 44.62 33.66
N ASN A 517 36.17 44.68 33.57
CA ASN A 517 36.97 45.46 34.51
C ASN A 517 36.65 46.96 34.34
N GLY A 518 36.25 47.63 35.42
CA GLY A 518 35.79 49.03 35.40
C GLY A 518 36.81 50.04 34.87
N ASP A 519 38.10 49.75 34.99
CA ASP A 519 39.17 50.68 34.58
C ASP A 519 39.63 50.48 33.12
N THR A 520 39.49 49.27 32.59
CA THR A 520 40.06 48.90 31.26
C THR A 520 39.00 48.51 30.24
N GLY A 521 37.76 48.21 30.67
CA GLY A 521 36.70 47.69 29.82
C GLY A 521 36.92 46.25 29.33
N ILE A 522 37.99 45.58 29.76
CA ILE A 522 38.34 44.23 29.32
C ILE A 522 37.50 43.20 30.10
N PRO A 523 36.96 42.14 29.45
CA PRO A 523 36.22 41.08 30.13
C PRO A 523 37.07 40.38 31.20
N ILE A 524 36.50 40.17 32.39
CA ILE A 524 37.21 39.62 33.56
C ILE A 524 37.71 38.19 33.28
N TYR A 525 36.92 37.38 32.57
CA TYR A 525 37.20 35.97 32.31
C TYR A 525 37.87 35.71 30.95
N ARG A 526 38.51 36.71 30.33
CA ARG A 526 39.05 36.66 28.95
C ARG A 526 39.93 35.45 28.65
N THR A 527 40.74 35.01 29.60
CA THR A 527 41.68 33.90 29.45
C THR A 527 41.07 32.54 29.79
N SER A 528 39.85 32.52 30.36
CA SER A 528 39.19 31.28 30.71
C SER A 528 38.70 30.54 29.44
N PRO A 529 38.83 29.20 29.40
CA PRO A 529 38.38 28.43 28.26
C PRO A 529 36.86 28.58 28.01
N SER A 530 36.07 28.72 29.07
CA SER A 530 34.62 28.91 28.97
C SER A 530 34.26 30.23 28.29
N PHE A 531 35.00 31.31 28.56
CA PHE A 531 34.78 32.59 27.88
C PHE A 531 35.14 32.54 26.39
N ILE A 532 36.22 31.82 26.03
CA ILE A 532 36.60 31.62 24.63
C ILE A 532 35.52 30.83 23.89
N ILE A 533 34.99 29.77 24.49
CA ILE A 533 33.87 28.98 23.93
C ILE A 533 32.64 29.87 23.76
N PHE A 534 32.28 30.66 24.77
CA PHE A 534 31.19 31.63 24.68
C PHE A 534 31.38 32.57 23.48
N ALA A 535 32.51 33.28 23.39
CA ALA A 535 32.72 34.29 22.36
C ALA A 535 32.70 33.71 20.94
N ILE A 536 33.27 32.52 20.73
CA ILE A 536 33.26 31.84 19.42
C ILE A 536 31.85 31.37 19.06
N SER A 537 31.15 30.71 19.99
CA SER A 537 29.80 30.19 19.75
C SER A 537 28.78 31.31 19.54
N ASP A 538 28.90 32.41 20.27
CA ASP A 538 28.09 33.61 20.14
C ASP A 538 28.28 34.26 18.76
N ALA A 539 29.55 34.44 18.32
CA ALA A 539 29.84 34.94 16.98
C ALA A 539 29.30 34.04 15.86
N ILE A 540 29.50 32.71 15.97
CA ILE A 540 28.94 31.74 15.01
C ILE A 540 27.42 31.88 14.94
N SER A 541 26.76 31.97 16.11
CA SER A 541 25.32 32.13 16.20
C SER A 541 24.84 33.40 15.50
N LEU A 542 25.49 34.54 15.77
CA LEU A 542 25.13 35.83 15.19
C LEU A 542 25.24 35.83 13.65
N PHE A 543 26.38 35.38 13.11
CA PHE A 543 26.61 35.39 11.66
C PHE A 543 25.72 34.40 10.92
N THR A 544 25.54 33.19 11.46
CA THR A 544 24.66 32.19 10.85
C THR A 544 23.19 32.60 10.93
N SER A 545 22.74 33.22 12.02
CA SER A 545 21.38 33.77 12.14
C SER A 545 21.13 34.91 11.16
N THR A 546 22.09 35.83 11.03
CA THR A 546 22.01 36.95 10.06
C THR A 546 21.93 36.43 8.63
N THR A 547 22.75 35.42 8.29
CA THR A 547 22.72 34.76 6.99
C THR A 547 21.36 34.09 6.74
N SER A 548 20.83 33.38 7.75
CA SER A 548 19.50 32.75 7.68
C SER A 548 18.39 33.78 7.43
N LEU A 549 18.43 34.92 8.13
CA LEU A 549 17.48 36.02 7.96
C LEU A 549 17.49 36.56 6.53
N LEU A 550 18.68 36.83 5.98
CA LEU A 550 18.81 37.30 4.59
C LEU A 550 18.28 36.28 3.58
N LEU A 551 18.50 34.98 3.82
CA LEU A 551 17.98 33.91 2.97
C LEU A 551 16.45 33.85 2.99
N PHE A 552 15.81 33.95 4.16
CA PHE A 552 14.34 33.98 4.24
C PHE A 552 13.76 35.26 3.66
N LEU A 553 14.38 36.42 3.87
CA LEU A 553 13.99 37.67 3.21
C LEU A 553 14.09 37.57 1.67
N SER A 554 15.10 36.85 1.17
CA SER A 554 15.26 36.59 -0.26
C SER A 554 14.15 35.70 -0.85
N ILE A 555 13.46 34.91 -0.01
CA ILE A 555 12.29 34.12 -0.41
C ILE A 555 11.06 35.02 -0.45
N LEU A 556 10.85 35.87 0.55
CA LEU A 556 9.71 36.80 0.62
C LEU A 556 9.70 37.81 -0.54
N THR A 557 10.88 38.17 -1.05
CA THR A 557 11.06 39.09 -2.19
C THR A 557 11.17 38.40 -3.55
N ALA A 558 11.03 37.07 -3.61
CA ALA A 558 11.09 36.31 -4.86
C ALA A 558 9.84 36.54 -5.73
N ARG A 559 9.97 36.30 -7.04
CA ARG A 559 8.87 36.45 -8.01
C ARG A 559 7.91 35.25 -8.07
N PHE A 560 8.28 34.13 -7.46
CA PHE A 560 7.51 32.88 -7.48
C PHE A 560 7.08 32.42 -8.89
N ALA A 561 7.99 32.53 -9.86
CA ALA A 561 7.78 31.93 -11.17
C ALA A 561 7.76 30.39 -11.05
N ASP A 562 7.05 29.71 -11.95
CA ASP A 562 6.84 28.25 -11.88
C ASP A 562 8.19 27.51 -11.74
N GLU A 563 9.18 27.89 -12.55
CA GLU A 563 10.53 27.32 -12.56
C GLU A 563 11.31 27.53 -11.24
N ASP A 564 11.00 28.58 -10.50
CA ASP A 564 11.70 28.89 -9.25
C ASP A 564 11.40 27.84 -8.16
N PHE A 565 10.25 27.16 -8.25
CA PHE A 565 9.86 26.04 -7.37
C PHE A 565 10.73 24.79 -7.56
N LEU A 566 11.44 24.66 -8.69
CA LEU A 566 12.25 23.47 -8.96
C LEU A 566 13.47 23.36 -8.04
N TYR A 567 14.23 24.44 -7.94
CA TYR A 567 15.54 24.44 -7.26
C TYR A 567 15.85 25.73 -6.51
N LYS A 568 15.54 26.90 -7.09
CA LYS A 568 15.94 28.19 -6.49
C LYS A 568 15.28 28.43 -5.14
N LEU A 569 13.96 28.28 -5.03
CA LEU A 569 13.22 28.49 -3.77
C LEU A 569 13.54 27.40 -2.74
N PRO A 570 13.44 26.09 -3.05
CA PRO A 570 13.79 25.04 -2.09
C PRO A 570 15.23 25.14 -1.59
N LYS A 571 16.20 25.48 -2.45
CA LYS A 571 17.60 25.66 -2.04
C LYS A 571 17.78 26.78 -1.02
N ARG A 572 17.13 27.93 -1.25
CA ARG A 572 17.18 29.06 -0.30
C ARG A 572 16.58 28.67 1.04
N LEU A 573 15.45 27.95 1.03
CA LEU A 573 14.80 27.47 2.25
C LEU A 573 15.69 26.47 3.01
N VAL A 574 16.24 25.47 2.32
CA VAL A 574 17.16 24.48 2.91
C VAL A 574 18.38 25.15 3.53
N LEU A 575 19.05 26.05 2.79
CA LEU A 575 20.22 26.76 3.30
C LEU A 575 19.87 27.64 4.50
N GLY A 576 18.73 28.32 4.46
CA GLY A 576 18.22 29.11 5.59
C GLY A 576 18.02 28.25 6.84
N LEU A 577 17.31 27.13 6.71
CA LEU A 577 17.08 26.20 7.83
C LEU A 577 18.37 25.62 8.42
N VAL A 578 19.35 25.27 7.58
CA VAL A 578 20.67 24.77 8.04
C VAL A 578 21.41 25.86 8.82
N MET A 579 21.42 27.09 8.31
CA MET A 579 22.04 28.22 9.01
C MET A 579 21.33 28.56 10.32
N LEU A 580 20.00 28.48 10.35
CA LEU A 580 19.20 28.67 11.57
C LEU A 580 19.50 27.59 12.63
N PHE A 581 19.66 26.34 12.20
CA PHE A 581 20.01 25.25 13.11
C PHE A 581 21.41 25.43 13.72
N MET A 582 22.39 25.81 12.90
CA MET A 582 23.73 26.16 13.39
C MET A 582 23.68 27.33 14.37
N SER A 583 22.84 28.33 14.08
CA SER A 583 22.62 29.48 14.95
C SER A 583 22.06 29.11 16.31
N LEU A 584 20.97 28.33 16.34
CA LEU A 584 20.35 27.85 17.57
C LEU A 584 21.32 27.02 18.42
N THR A 585 22.09 26.15 17.77
CA THR A 585 23.10 25.33 18.46
C THR A 585 24.19 26.20 19.08
N GLY A 586 24.71 27.18 18.32
CA GLY A 586 25.68 28.16 18.82
C GLY A 586 25.17 28.95 20.01
N MET A 587 23.92 29.45 19.94
CA MET A 587 23.27 30.19 21.03
C MET A 587 23.15 29.33 22.30
N MET A 588 22.76 28.06 22.18
CA MET A 588 22.65 27.15 23.33
C MET A 588 24.01 26.83 23.95
N ILE A 589 25.07 26.69 23.14
CA ILE A 589 26.44 26.50 23.64
C ILE A 589 26.94 27.77 24.34
N ALA A 590 26.72 28.96 23.76
CA ALA A 590 27.09 30.23 24.37
C ALA A 590 26.38 30.42 25.72
N PHE A 591 25.08 30.13 25.78
CA PHE A 591 24.30 30.18 27.01
C PHE A 591 24.82 29.18 28.07
N SER A 592 25.19 27.96 27.66
CA SER A 592 25.82 26.97 28.55
C SER A 592 27.12 27.49 29.16
N ALA A 593 27.97 28.09 28.32
CA ALA A 593 29.24 28.66 28.75
C ALA A 593 29.04 29.82 29.73
N THR A 594 28.03 30.68 29.48
CA THR A 594 27.64 31.75 30.39
C THR A 594 27.19 31.21 31.75
N LEU A 595 26.32 30.21 31.80
CA LEU A 595 25.90 29.59 33.07
C LEU A 595 27.07 28.96 33.83
N TYR A 596 28.02 28.35 33.11
CA TYR A 596 29.23 27.81 33.72
C TYR A 596 30.14 28.91 34.30
N ILE A 597 30.31 30.03 33.59
CA ILE A 597 31.06 31.19 34.11
C ILE A 597 30.39 31.75 35.38
N MET A 598 29.05 31.80 35.42
CA MET A 598 28.31 32.36 36.55
C MET A 598 28.25 31.44 37.78
N PHE A 599 28.09 30.13 37.59
CA PHE A 599 27.79 29.19 38.68
C PHE A 599 28.76 28.00 38.80
N GLY A 600 29.54 27.72 37.75
CA GLY A 600 30.31 26.47 37.61
C GLY A 600 31.78 26.55 38.00
N LEU A 601 32.34 27.76 38.16
CA LEU A 601 33.75 27.94 38.50
C LEU A 601 34.13 27.33 39.87
N GLU A 602 33.20 27.31 40.83
CA GLU A 602 33.41 26.72 42.16
C GLU A 602 32.81 25.32 42.31
N ASN A 603 31.83 24.94 41.47
CA ASN A 603 31.07 23.69 41.60
C ASN A 603 30.87 22.98 40.25
N SER A 604 31.78 22.07 39.90
CA SER A 604 31.74 21.34 38.62
C SER A 604 30.50 20.43 38.44
N TRP A 605 29.79 20.08 39.52
CA TRP A 605 28.56 19.28 39.46
C TRP A 605 27.41 19.99 38.72
N VAL A 606 27.43 21.33 38.67
CA VAL A 606 26.44 22.16 37.96
C VAL A 606 26.48 21.97 36.44
N LEU A 607 27.56 21.38 35.90
CA LEU A 607 27.71 21.13 34.47
C LEU A 607 26.73 20.07 33.93
N ILE A 608 26.34 19.10 34.77
CA ILE A 608 25.40 18.03 34.41
C ILE A 608 24.00 18.59 34.09
N PRO A 609 23.34 19.36 34.98
CA PRO A 609 22.03 19.93 34.66
C PRO A 609 22.08 20.96 33.52
N ILE A 610 23.17 21.73 33.37
CA ILE A 610 23.35 22.64 32.23
C ILE A 610 23.36 21.87 30.91
N ALA A 611 24.15 20.78 30.82
CA ALA A 611 24.22 19.95 29.63
C ALA A 611 22.88 19.29 29.28
N LEU A 612 22.15 18.78 30.29
CA LEU A 612 20.82 18.22 30.09
C LEU A 612 19.83 19.26 29.55
N LEU A 613 19.84 20.47 30.12
CA LEU A 613 18.94 21.55 29.72
C LEU A 613 19.21 22.04 28.29
N THR A 614 20.46 21.99 27.82
CA THR A 614 20.81 22.46 26.47
C THR A 614 20.59 21.40 25.40
N CYS A 615 20.71 20.12 25.75
CA CYS A 615 20.34 19.03 24.86
C CYS A 615 18.84 19.01 24.52
N LEU A 616 17.97 19.44 25.44
CA LEU A 616 16.51 19.38 25.25
C LEU A 616 16.00 20.25 24.07
N PRO A 617 16.30 21.56 23.97
CA PRO A 617 15.90 22.38 22.83
C PRO A 617 16.52 21.93 21.50
N ILE A 618 17.79 21.49 21.53
CA ILE A 618 18.48 21.01 20.33
C ILE A 618 17.80 19.73 19.83
N ALA A 619 17.54 18.77 20.72
CA ALA A 619 16.82 17.54 20.39
C ALA A 619 15.41 17.83 19.88
N SER A 620 14.68 18.74 20.52
CA SER A 620 13.34 19.16 20.07
C SER A 620 13.37 19.74 18.65
N PHE A 621 14.31 20.65 18.35
CA PHE A 621 14.45 21.20 17.00
C PHE A 621 14.78 20.11 15.97
N VAL A 622 15.72 19.21 16.28
CA VAL A 622 16.06 18.09 15.40
C VAL A 622 14.83 17.23 15.15
N THR A 623 14.09 16.82 16.19
CA THR A 623 12.92 15.95 16.01
C THR A 623 11.79 16.57 15.19
N LEU A 624 11.55 17.88 15.35
CA LEU A 624 10.43 18.57 14.70
C LEU A 624 10.76 19.09 13.29
N GLN A 625 11.99 19.55 13.06
CA GLN A 625 12.37 20.22 11.82
C GLN A 625 13.13 19.31 10.85
N LEU A 626 13.78 18.25 11.34
CA LEU A 626 14.51 17.32 10.48
C LEU A 626 13.62 16.63 9.44
N PRO A 627 12.37 16.21 9.73
CA PRO A 627 11.51 15.61 8.71
C PRO A 627 11.29 16.54 7.50
N LEU A 628 10.98 17.81 7.76
CA LEU A 628 10.80 18.82 6.72
C LEU A 628 12.09 19.05 5.91
N LEU A 629 13.23 19.17 6.60
CA LEU A 629 14.53 19.38 5.97
C LEU A 629 14.94 18.18 5.10
N VAL A 630 14.70 16.96 5.58
CA VAL A 630 14.95 15.72 4.85
C VAL A 630 14.06 15.63 3.62
N ASP A 631 12.76 15.94 3.74
CA ASP A 631 11.82 15.96 2.61
C ASP A 631 12.25 16.96 1.53
N LEU A 632 12.65 18.18 1.93
CA LEU A 632 13.15 19.22 1.02
C LEU A 632 14.45 18.81 0.31
N ILE A 633 15.40 18.22 1.05
CA ILE A 633 16.68 17.78 0.48
C ILE A 633 16.44 16.59 -0.45
N ALA A 634 15.62 15.62 -0.05
CA ALA A 634 15.29 14.46 -0.85
C ALA A 634 14.54 14.84 -2.13
N SER A 635 13.59 15.79 -2.07
CA SER A 635 12.89 16.26 -3.28
C SER A 635 13.80 17.05 -4.21
N THR A 636 14.72 17.86 -3.67
CA THR A 636 15.53 18.81 -4.47
C THR A 636 16.83 18.20 -5.00
N TYR A 637 17.49 17.35 -4.20
CA TYR A 637 18.82 16.79 -4.48
C TYR A 637 18.85 15.26 -4.51
N GLY A 638 17.75 14.59 -4.10
CA GLY A 638 17.70 13.13 -4.06
C GLY A 638 17.81 12.49 -5.43
N SER A 639 17.83 11.15 -5.46
CA SER A 639 17.69 10.43 -6.72
C SER A 639 16.41 10.90 -7.40
N GLY A 640 16.54 11.49 -8.60
CA GLY A 640 15.39 11.90 -9.39
C GLY A 640 14.39 10.75 -9.51
N ILE A 641 13.13 11.11 -9.74
CA ILE A 641 11.99 10.19 -9.90
C ILE A 641 12.26 9.13 -10.98
N PHE A 642 13.19 9.41 -11.89
CA PHE A 642 13.39 8.69 -13.13
C PHE A 642 14.83 8.24 -13.38
N GLY A 643 14.97 7.13 -14.11
CA GLY A 643 16.17 6.84 -14.90
C GLY A 643 17.38 6.20 -14.23
N LYS A 644 17.39 5.99 -12.91
CA LYS A 644 18.49 5.26 -12.23
C LYS A 644 18.18 3.79 -11.90
N ARG A 645 16.91 3.42 -11.72
CA ARG A 645 16.54 2.04 -11.35
C ARG A 645 16.73 0.98 -12.44
N MET A 646 16.88 1.36 -13.72
CA MET A 646 16.84 0.39 -14.83
C MET A 646 18.08 0.31 -15.74
N ARG A 647 19.04 1.24 -15.67
CA ARG A 647 20.35 1.04 -16.33
C ARG A 647 21.11 -0.12 -15.68
N ALA A 648 21.05 -0.23 -14.36
CA ALA A 648 21.57 -1.36 -13.60
C ALA A 648 20.88 -2.70 -13.94
N TYR A 649 19.61 -2.69 -14.35
CA TYR A 649 18.89 -3.88 -14.82
C TYR A 649 19.42 -4.39 -16.17
N LYS A 650 19.81 -3.48 -17.07
CA LYS A 650 20.34 -3.84 -18.40
C LYS A 650 21.78 -4.34 -18.35
N ASP A 651 22.63 -3.70 -17.54
CA ASP A 651 24.04 -4.08 -17.40
C ASP A 651 24.21 -5.44 -16.69
N ASN A 652 23.30 -5.84 -15.79
CA ASN A 652 23.30 -7.18 -15.18
C ASN A 652 22.82 -8.30 -16.12
N ILE A 653 22.07 -7.97 -17.18
CA ILE A 653 21.61 -8.95 -18.19
C ILE A 653 22.69 -9.22 -19.24
N ASP A 654 23.40 -8.19 -19.69
CA ASP A 654 24.45 -8.35 -20.70
C ASP A 654 25.70 -9.04 -20.13
N HIS A 655 25.99 -8.89 -18.83
CA HIS A 655 27.09 -9.62 -18.17
C HIS A 655 26.85 -11.12 -17.96
N LYS A 656 25.64 -11.62 -18.21
CA LYS A 656 25.31 -13.07 -18.17
C LYS A 656 25.30 -13.71 -19.57
N ARG A 657 25.61 -12.95 -20.63
CA ARG A 657 25.69 -13.44 -22.03
C ARG A 657 27.11 -13.51 -22.59
N THR A 658 28.13 -13.22 -21.78
CA THR A 658 29.54 -13.50 -22.03
C THR A 658 30.05 -14.43 -20.95
#